data_AF-A0A943QIS0-F1
#
_entry.id   AF-A0A943QIS0-F1
#
_cell.length_a   1.000
_cell.length_b   1.000
_cell.length_c   1.000
_cell.angle_alpha   90.00
_cell.angle_beta   90.00
_cell.angle_gamma   90.00
#
_symmetry.space_group_name_H-M   'P 1'
#
loop_
_entity.id
_entity.type
_entity.pdbx_description
1 polymer ?
#
loop_
_entity_poly.entity_id
_entity_poly.type
_entity_poly.pdbx_seq_one_letter_code
_entity_poly.pdbx_strand_id
1 'polypeptide(L)'
;MKKRFLSLIIALAMMVGVFTPLLTSAEGESTDPNAVTNSVTLHKLMMTKDELKAWDSEAIEKAGYNGTQDVEALKKLLTQGHSAHEVPDVFFAWQVKGKETTKVGEKDVKQYIKKAADSTETLYKPEIGQDGNPVLTTNIDEAFGGKTSATGIKFDTSKLKGTFLIQEIKEKSTYKNDKNVIVDQKAVPVDITLPLVNDKGTVVDAHVYPKNTEDKPEIDKNFKKAADNEKELEKADGFPEAADGAGIGVGANYDNYQKDKATAKVSVGDKVPYEVKTKIAAGTSYENLTWNDIMTNGLTYNKDLTITATNGVTFDETDYELKQDDNGFRLKMHESGLKKIEAVTKAEKQNDVEITLTYSATVNGTAKVDNPEKNNVTLEYGHKPGKNLEEKPVTPKDGNLEVDKKFEEGAKTDGLKIAYTLKSDNKEVATVALDNSMTSGSINLGNGIIFEITGAFKGTFKGLPEGTNWTISERVAGYNPEYAETNEAGKVTITNKEDKENPTPLEPTTPQVVTGGKKFVKTNQDGSERLAGAKFVVKNAEGKYLAVKSVDTVKTEQEKLANAKAALDTAVKNYNERKDDANKDTLAAAIKTAQDAYNEAFKTAGTRYEWANAKDEEGKTIVTLASNKDGQFMIEGLAYGKYKLEEIEAPKGYATQGDVEFTIAKGETTDVQIKYETTDAANNAKQIINKQVTIPQTGGIGTIIFTAIGLAIMASAIIAIKKRQATEAR
;
A
#
# COMPACT_ATOMS: atom_id res chain seq x y z
N MET A 1 8.30 63.51 50.57
CA MET A 1 7.22 63.74 49.58
C MET A 1 7.65 63.09 48.25
N LYS A 2 6.83 62.19 47.70
CA LYS A 2 6.49 62.04 46.26
C LYS A 2 7.65 62.25 45.26
N LYS A 3 8.05 61.31 44.40
CA LYS A 3 7.24 60.55 43.43
C LYS A 3 8.16 59.65 42.56
N ARG A 4 7.63 58.47 42.18
CA ARG A 4 7.71 57.78 40.86
C ARG A 4 9.09 57.33 40.34
N PHE A 5 9.24 56.04 40.08
CA PHE A 5 9.23 55.48 38.71
C PHE A 5 9.01 53.96 38.72
N LEU A 6 8.23 53.52 37.74
CA LEU A 6 7.85 52.17 37.34
C LEU A 6 8.94 51.59 36.42
N SER A 7 9.29 50.30 36.51
CA SER A 7 9.70 49.44 35.37
C SER A 7 10.03 48.03 35.91
N LEU A 8 9.20 47.00 35.69
CA LEU A 8 9.22 46.10 34.53
C LEU A 8 10.63 45.51 34.25
N ILE A 9 10.84 44.28 34.69
CA ILE A 9 11.53 43.24 33.91
C ILE A 9 10.59 42.03 33.87
N ILE A 10 10.01 41.81 32.70
CA ILE A 10 9.36 40.58 32.27
C ILE A 10 10.49 39.63 31.84
N ALA A 11 10.48 38.39 32.35
CA ALA A 11 11.08 37.22 31.73
C ALA A 11 10.26 36.00 32.20
N LEU A 12 9.12 35.79 31.54
CA LEU A 12 8.91 34.75 30.54
C LEU A 12 8.86 33.35 31.17
N ALA A 13 7.65 32.79 31.13
CA ALA A 13 7.25 31.49 31.64
C ALA A 13 8.14 30.35 31.14
N MET A 14 9.19 30.03 31.89
CA MET A 14 9.91 28.76 31.80
C MET A 14 10.43 28.42 33.19
N MET A 15 9.90 27.33 33.74
CA MET A 15 10.38 26.62 34.94
C MET A 15 9.86 27.13 36.30
N VAL A 16 9.07 26.26 36.93
CA VAL A 16 9.21 26.02 38.37
C VAL A 16 10.66 25.63 38.58
N GLY A 17 11.36 26.45 39.34
CA GLY A 17 12.81 26.41 39.50
C GLY A 17 13.37 27.77 39.89
N VAL A 18 12.66 28.87 39.65
CA VAL A 18 13.00 30.15 40.29
C VAL A 18 12.29 30.26 41.63
N PHE A 19 12.80 29.53 42.63
CA PHE A 19 12.70 29.99 44.01
C PHE A 19 13.55 31.26 44.12
N THR A 20 13.00 32.40 43.72
CA THR A 20 13.63 33.69 44.02
C THR A 20 13.33 33.98 45.49
N PRO A 21 14.35 34.02 46.37
CA PRO A 21 14.11 34.52 47.72
C PRO A 21 13.67 35.97 47.59
N LEU A 22 12.48 36.29 48.09
CA LEU A 22 12.12 37.67 48.31
C LEU A 22 13.08 38.24 49.35
N LEU A 23 14.03 39.06 48.86
CA LEU A 23 14.87 40.07 49.51
C LEU A 23 16.39 39.78 49.59
N THR A 24 17.09 40.39 48.61
CA THR A 24 18.37 41.14 48.70
C THR A 24 19.67 40.42 49.11
N SER A 25 20.69 40.65 48.27
CA SER A 25 22.12 40.32 48.37
C SER A 25 22.54 38.93 47.87
N ALA A 26 23.75 38.91 47.32
CA ALA A 26 24.32 37.87 46.47
C ALA A 26 24.33 36.46 47.09
N GLU A 27 24.37 35.46 46.21
CA GLU A 27 24.54 34.01 46.48
C GLU A 27 23.27 33.29 46.99
N GLY A 28 22.62 32.56 46.08
CA GLY A 28 21.55 31.60 46.38
C GLY A 28 22.08 30.31 47.00
N GLU A 29 22.92 30.40 48.02
CA GLU A 29 23.34 29.27 48.84
C GLU A 29 22.49 29.19 50.12
N SER A 30 22.16 27.97 50.52
CA SER A 30 21.64 27.69 51.86
C SER A 30 22.54 28.36 52.92
N THR A 31 21.95 29.06 53.89
CA THR A 31 22.69 29.57 55.06
C THR A 31 23.18 28.46 55.99
N ASP A 32 22.70 27.22 55.80
CA ASP A 32 23.24 26.02 56.43
C ASP A 32 24.32 25.37 55.53
N PRO A 33 25.61 25.40 55.93
CA PRO A 33 26.71 24.81 55.16
C PRO A 33 26.63 23.28 55.04
N ASN A 34 25.75 22.62 55.80
CA ASN A 34 25.50 21.18 55.74
C ASN A 34 24.21 20.80 54.99
N ALA A 35 23.52 21.76 54.36
CA ALA A 35 22.33 21.46 53.58
C ALA A 35 22.66 20.55 52.40
N VAL A 36 21.97 19.41 52.32
CA VAL A 36 22.13 18.42 51.26
C VAL A 36 20.75 17.92 50.83
N THR A 37 20.52 17.92 49.51
CA THR A 37 19.44 17.14 48.89
C THR A 37 20.03 15.78 48.53
N ASN A 38 19.68 14.76 49.31
CA ASN A 38 20.21 13.40 49.16
C ASN A 38 19.75 12.78 47.85
N SER A 39 18.50 13.02 47.46
CA SER A 39 17.97 12.48 46.22
C SER A 39 17.01 13.40 45.50
N VAL A 40 16.97 13.22 44.18
CA VAL A 40 15.96 13.79 43.30
C VAL A 40 15.29 12.64 42.56
N THR A 41 13.99 12.47 42.75
CA THR A 41 13.17 11.52 42.00
C THR A 41 12.44 12.28 40.89
N LEU A 42 12.71 11.89 39.64
CA LEU A 42 12.06 12.47 38.47
C LEU A 42 10.91 11.58 38.02
N HIS A 43 9.72 12.18 37.95
CA HIS A 43 8.48 11.54 37.56
C HIS A 43 8.01 12.09 36.22
N LYS A 44 8.01 11.25 35.18
CA LYS A 44 7.56 11.70 33.86
C LYS A 44 6.04 11.69 33.79
N LEU A 45 5.42 12.85 33.64
CA LEU A 45 3.97 12.95 33.50
C LEU A 45 3.52 13.06 32.04
N MET A 46 2.48 12.32 31.69
CA MET A 46 1.68 12.50 30.47
C MET A 46 0.32 13.09 30.80
N MET A 47 -0.19 13.95 29.92
CA MET A 47 -1.51 14.59 30.02
C MET A 47 -2.01 15.06 28.65
N THR A 48 -3.25 15.56 28.60
CA THR A 48 -3.80 16.13 27.36
C THR A 48 -3.14 17.47 27.00
N LYS A 49 -3.20 17.86 25.71
CA LYS A 49 -2.66 19.15 25.23
C LYS A 49 -3.28 20.35 25.94
N ASP A 50 -4.59 20.31 26.19
CA ASP A 50 -5.30 21.39 26.89
C ASP A 50 -4.86 21.51 28.34
N GLU A 51 -4.68 20.40 29.06
CA GLU A 51 -4.15 20.39 30.43
C GLU A 51 -2.70 20.88 30.48
N LEU A 52 -1.83 20.46 29.56
CA LEU A 52 -0.45 20.92 29.50
C LEU A 52 -0.38 22.45 29.31
N LYS A 53 -1.24 22.97 28.42
CA LYS A 53 -1.36 24.41 28.16
C LYS A 53 -1.90 25.16 29.37
N ALA A 54 -2.93 24.62 30.02
CA ALA A 54 -3.55 25.18 31.22
C ALA A 54 -2.70 24.99 32.50
N TRP A 55 -1.63 24.20 32.46
CA TRP A 55 -0.82 23.90 33.63
C TRP A 55 -0.29 25.18 34.29
N ASP A 56 -0.75 25.42 35.52
CA ASP A 56 -0.40 26.56 36.36
C ASP A 56 0.33 26.04 37.62
N SER A 57 1.64 26.19 37.61
CA SER A 57 2.46 25.76 38.74
C SER A 57 2.31 26.64 39.97
N GLU A 58 2.05 27.93 39.83
CA GLU A 58 1.87 28.82 40.98
C GLU A 58 0.63 28.46 41.77
N ALA A 59 -0.44 28.06 41.07
CA ALA A 59 -1.65 27.57 41.71
C ALA A 59 -1.39 26.28 42.51
N ILE A 60 -0.58 25.36 41.99
CA ILE A 60 -0.23 24.08 42.64
C ILE A 60 0.67 24.31 43.86
N GLU A 61 1.62 25.24 43.78
CA GLU A 61 2.44 25.66 44.93
C GLU A 61 1.58 26.27 46.03
N LYS A 62 0.65 27.18 45.68
CA LYS A 62 -0.33 27.75 46.63
C LYS A 62 -1.24 26.68 47.23
N ALA A 63 -1.53 25.60 46.51
CA ALA A 63 -2.28 24.45 47.00
C ALA A 63 -1.46 23.57 47.96
N GLY A 64 -0.15 23.77 48.07
CA GLY A 64 0.71 23.12 49.06
C GLY A 64 1.87 22.30 48.51
N TYR A 65 2.14 22.36 47.20
CA TYR A 65 3.32 21.72 46.63
C TYR A 65 4.60 22.43 47.07
N ASN A 66 5.56 21.68 47.61
CA ASN A 66 6.84 22.20 48.10
C ASN A 66 8.04 21.30 47.74
N GLY A 67 7.86 20.40 46.77
CA GLY A 67 8.91 19.52 46.26
C GLY A 67 9.07 18.19 46.99
N THR A 68 8.35 17.95 48.11
CA THR A 68 8.38 16.64 48.81
C THR A 68 7.21 15.72 48.43
N GLN A 69 6.28 16.20 47.61
CA GLN A 69 5.10 15.43 47.20
C GLN A 69 5.52 14.45 46.11
N ASP A 70 5.24 13.16 46.31
CA ASP A 70 5.25 12.14 45.27
C ASP A 70 4.04 12.29 44.31
N VAL A 71 3.92 11.44 43.30
CA VAL A 71 2.86 11.54 42.27
C VAL A 71 1.47 11.49 42.89
N GLU A 72 1.24 10.64 43.89
CA GLU A 72 -0.08 10.49 44.51
C GLU A 72 -0.43 11.70 45.39
N ALA A 73 0.55 12.29 46.07
CA ALA A 73 0.37 13.55 46.76
C ALA A 73 0.18 14.73 45.79
N LEU A 74 0.89 14.76 44.66
CA LEU A 74 0.73 15.78 43.62
C LEU A 74 -0.67 15.72 43.00
N LYS A 75 -1.18 14.54 42.66
CA LYS A 75 -2.53 14.37 42.08
C LYS A 75 -3.63 14.96 42.95
N LYS A 76 -3.48 14.94 44.28
CA LYS A 76 -4.45 15.55 45.23
C LYS A 76 -4.47 17.09 45.16
N LEU A 77 -3.41 17.70 44.61
CA LEU A 77 -3.29 19.14 44.40
C LEU A 77 -3.77 19.59 43.02
N LEU A 78 -4.01 18.63 42.10
CA LEU A 78 -4.55 18.90 40.78
C LEU A 78 -6.08 19.01 40.82
N THR A 79 -6.64 19.65 39.80
CA THR A 79 -8.09 19.71 39.61
C THR A 79 -8.69 18.31 39.51
N GLN A 80 -9.88 18.12 40.10
CA GLN A 80 -10.57 16.83 40.06
C GLN A 80 -10.75 16.35 38.61
N GLY A 81 -10.35 15.10 38.33
CA GLY A 81 -10.48 14.49 37.00
C GLY A 81 -9.33 14.78 36.03
N HIS A 82 -8.26 15.44 36.49
CA HIS A 82 -7.06 15.66 35.67
C HIS A 82 -6.45 14.33 35.18
N SER A 83 -6.06 14.26 33.91
CA SER A 83 -5.54 13.05 33.27
C SER A 83 -4.07 12.72 33.57
N ALA A 84 -3.41 13.53 34.41
CA ALA A 84 -1.97 13.42 34.65
C ALA A 84 -1.60 12.06 35.24
N HIS A 85 -0.75 11.33 34.54
CA HIS A 85 -0.26 10.04 34.97
C HIS A 85 1.22 9.88 34.69
N GLU A 86 1.88 9.08 35.51
CA GLU A 86 3.30 8.79 35.36
C GLU A 86 3.54 7.72 34.28
N VAL A 87 4.63 7.85 33.51
CA VAL A 87 5.00 6.90 32.47
C VAL A 87 6.46 6.40 32.56
N PRO A 88 6.70 5.10 32.28
CA PRO A 88 8.03 4.54 32.21
C PRO A 88 8.73 4.85 30.87
N ASP A 89 9.96 4.38 30.73
CA ASP A 89 10.70 4.29 29.47
C ASP A 89 11.09 5.62 28.79
N VAL A 90 11.02 6.73 29.53
CA VAL A 90 11.50 8.04 29.05
C VAL A 90 12.87 8.33 29.64
N PHE A 91 13.85 8.57 28.78
CA PHE A 91 15.24 8.75 29.19
C PHE A 91 15.53 10.20 29.56
N PHE A 92 16.17 10.40 30.71
CA PHE A 92 16.65 11.68 31.19
C PHE A 92 18.15 11.67 31.46
N ALA A 93 18.84 12.77 31.17
CA ALA A 93 20.27 12.93 31.45
C ALA A 93 20.56 14.29 32.09
N TRP A 94 21.50 14.31 33.04
CA TRP A 94 21.90 15.53 33.72
C TRP A 94 23.02 16.28 33.00
N GLN A 95 22.94 17.61 33.01
CA GLN A 95 23.95 18.54 32.55
C GLN A 95 24.25 19.57 33.63
N VAL A 96 25.46 20.13 33.60
CA VAL A 96 25.80 21.32 34.40
C VAL A 96 25.35 22.56 33.65
N LYS A 97 24.57 23.43 34.30
CA LYS A 97 24.07 24.65 33.67
C LYS A 97 25.24 25.59 33.33
N GLY A 98 25.28 26.10 32.11
CA GLY A 98 26.40 26.85 31.54
C GLY A 98 27.54 25.98 30.96
N LYS A 99 27.41 24.65 31.00
CA LYS A 99 28.34 23.68 30.38
C LYS A 99 27.58 22.61 29.59
N GLU A 100 26.44 22.98 29.00
CA GLU A 100 25.55 22.07 28.27
C GLU A 100 26.18 21.52 26.98
N THR A 101 27.10 22.28 26.40
CA THR A 101 27.79 21.94 25.15
C THR A 101 29.28 22.15 25.25
N THR A 102 30.05 21.36 24.51
CA THR A 102 31.49 21.54 24.31
C THR A 102 31.84 21.37 22.83
N LYS A 103 33.04 21.80 22.43
CA LYS A 103 33.52 21.63 21.05
C LYS A 103 34.27 20.32 20.91
N VAL A 104 33.88 19.53 19.91
CA VAL A 104 34.64 18.37 19.42
C VAL A 104 34.94 18.61 17.95
N GLY A 105 36.17 19.03 17.66
CA GLY A 105 36.51 19.61 16.36
C GLY A 105 35.77 20.93 16.14
N GLU A 106 35.09 21.06 15.00
CA GLU A 106 34.30 22.25 14.64
C GLU A 106 32.82 22.16 15.04
N LYS A 107 32.39 21.04 15.63
CA LYS A 107 30.98 20.81 15.99
C LYS A 107 30.77 21.05 17.48
N ASP A 108 29.71 21.79 17.81
CA ASP A 108 29.19 21.86 19.16
C ASP A 108 28.44 20.54 19.46
N VAL A 109 28.85 19.86 20.52
CA VAL A 109 28.25 18.59 20.96
C VAL A 109 27.70 18.75 22.37
N LYS A 110 26.60 18.07 22.67
CA LYS A 110 26.02 18.06 24.02
C LYS A 110 26.99 17.38 25.00
N GLN A 111 27.07 17.93 26.20
CA GLN A 111 27.89 17.45 27.30
C GLN A 111 26.98 17.14 28.50
N TYR A 112 27.24 16.01 29.16
CA TYR A 112 26.44 15.50 30.28
C TYR A 112 27.35 15.22 31.48
N ILE A 113 26.76 15.13 32.67
CA ILE A 113 27.45 14.55 33.84
C ILE A 113 27.65 13.06 33.56
N LYS A 114 28.81 12.52 33.92
CA LYS A 114 29.13 11.10 33.77
C LYS A 114 28.62 10.30 34.97
N LYS A 115 28.11 9.09 34.75
CA LYS A 115 27.68 8.18 35.83
C LYS A 115 28.88 7.50 36.49
N ALA A 116 28.80 7.28 37.80
CA ALA A 116 29.82 6.55 38.54
C ALA A 116 29.83 5.06 38.17
N ALA A 117 30.99 4.41 38.32
CA ALA A 117 31.15 2.98 38.02
C ALA A 117 30.29 2.07 38.92
N ASP A 118 29.94 2.52 40.12
CA ASP A 118 29.07 1.83 41.08
C ASP A 118 27.58 2.25 40.98
N SER A 119 27.21 2.97 39.91
CA SER A 119 25.82 3.32 39.62
C SER A 119 25.01 2.07 39.25
N THR A 120 23.78 1.95 39.75
CA THR A 120 22.87 0.84 39.43
C THR A 120 21.59 1.35 38.78
N GLU A 121 20.76 0.44 38.24
CA GLU A 121 19.43 0.79 37.69
C GLU A 121 18.42 1.23 38.76
N THR A 122 18.71 0.95 40.04
CA THR A 122 17.85 1.31 41.18
C THR A 122 18.31 2.55 41.93
N LEU A 123 19.56 2.98 41.74
CA LEU A 123 20.11 4.21 42.28
C LEU A 123 21.22 4.73 41.36
N TYR A 124 20.88 5.76 40.59
CA TYR A 124 21.83 6.40 39.69
C TYR A 124 22.76 7.31 40.47
N LYS A 125 24.07 7.25 40.22
CA LYS A 125 25.08 8.07 40.91
C LYS A 125 25.96 8.86 39.93
N PRO A 126 26.30 10.13 40.24
CA PRO A 126 27.24 10.90 39.44
C PRO A 126 28.69 10.52 39.78
N GLU A 127 29.55 10.52 38.77
CA GLU A 127 31.00 10.47 38.96
C GLU A 127 31.49 11.86 39.40
N ILE A 128 32.20 11.93 40.53
CA ILE A 128 32.72 13.17 41.10
C ILE A 128 34.25 13.12 41.05
N GLY A 129 34.85 14.16 40.48
CA GLY A 129 36.29 14.34 40.37
C GLY A 129 36.95 14.63 41.72
N GLN A 130 38.29 14.58 41.75
CA GLN A 130 39.07 14.90 42.95
C GLN A 130 38.91 16.36 43.40
N ASP A 131 38.50 17.24 42.49
CA ASP A 131 38.20 18.65 42.72
C ASP A 131 36.79 18.87 43.30
N GLY A 132 36.02 17.81 43.52
CA GLY A 132 34.65 17.86 44.04
C GLY A 132 33.61 18.23 42.98
N ASN A 133 34.00 18.43 41.71
CA ASN A 133 33.07 18.73 40.63
C ASN A 133 32.60 17.46 39.91
N PRO A 134 31.42 17.48 39.26
CA PRO A 134 30.98 16.37 38.43
C PRO A 134 31.91 16.17 37.23
N VAL A 135 32.28 14.91 36.96
CA VAL A 135 32.99 14.53 35.73
C VAL A 135 32.00 14.63 34.57
N LEU A 136 32.46 15.15 33.43
CA LEU A 136 31.62 15.37 32.25
C LEU A 136 31.97 14.39 31.13
N THR A 137 30.98 14.01 30.32
CA THR A 137 31.12 13.13 29.16
C THR A 137 30.29 13.66 27.98
N THR A 138 30.75 13.39 26.76
CA THR A 138 29.97 13.61 25.54
C THR A 138 29.28 12.32 25.08
N ASN A 139 29.58 11.18 25.71
CA ASN A 139 28.95 9.90 25.43
C ASN A 139 27.67 9.77 26.27
N ILE A 140 26.52 9.80 25.60
CA ILE A 140 25.20 9.70 26.26
C ILE A 140 25.00 8.36 27.00
N ASP A 141 25.66 7.27 26.58
CA ASP A 141 25.54 5.96 27.25
C ASP A 141 26.30 5.90 28.59
N GLU A 142 27.24 6.84 28.79
CA GLU A 142 27.96 7.05 30.04
C GLU A 142 27.33 8.14 30.91
N ALA A 143 26.27 8.81 30.45
CA ALA A 143 25.67 9.91 31.18
C ALA A 143 25.04 9.45 32.50
N PHE A 144 25.11 10.32 33.50
CA PHE A 144 24.31 10.28 34.71
C PHE A 144 22.86 10.54 34.32
N GLY A 145 22.16 9.45 34.06
CA GLY A 145 20.87 9.43 33.39
C GLY A 145 20.35 8.01 33.23
N GLY A 146 19.05 7.89 32.94
CA GLY A 146 18.37 6.61 32.81
C GLY A 146 16.92 6.79 32.36
N LYS A 147 16.25 5.67 32.11
CA LYS A 147 14.82 5.65 31.79
C LYS A 147 13.98 5.69 33.06
N THR A 148 12.86 6.40 33.01
CA THR A 148 11.85 6.32 34.07
C THR A 148 11.31 4.91 34.21
N SER A 149 10.99 4.51 35.44
CA SER A 149 10.19 3.32 35.73
C SER A 149 8.72 3.72 35.94
N ALA A 150 7.86 2.76 36.31
CA ALA A 150 6.47 3.03 36.68
C ALA A 150 6.31 3.97 37.90
N THR A 151 7.38 4.19 38.67
CA THR A 151 7.42 5.11 39.83
C THR A 151 8.52 6.18 39.68
N GLY A 152 8.95 6.44 38.44
CA GLY A 152 9.95 7.46 38.13
C GLY A 152 11.38 6.93 38.15
N ILE A 153 12.35 7.84 38.18
CA ILE A 153 13.78 7.54 38.27
C ILE A 153 14.41 8.31 39.42
N LYS A 154 15.14 7.61 40.29
CA LYS A 154 15.77 8.19 41.47
C LYS A 154 17.27 8.40 41.27
N PHE A 155 17.71 9.64 41.48
CA PHE A 155 19.10 10.08 41.37
C PHE A 155 19.68 10.36 42.75
N ASP A 156 20.88 9.85 43.02
CA ASP A 156 21.71 10.24 44.17
C ASP A 156 22.34 11.60 43.87
N THR A 157 21.88 12.62 44.58
CA THR A 157 22.33 14.00 44.42
C THR A 157 23.14 14.49 45.61
N SER A 158 23.45 13.61 46.57
CA SER A 158 24.11 13.95 47.83
C SER A 158 25.47 14.64 47.67
N LYS A 159 26.13 14.43 46.53
CA LYS A 159 27.44 15.01 46.19
C LYS A 159 27.38 16.16 45.17
N LEU A 160 26.19 16.54 44.69
CA LEU A 160 26.01 17.60 43.71
C LEU A 160 25.74 18.94 44.39
N LYS A 161 26.47 19.98 43.98
CA LYS A 161 26.29 21.37 44.41
C LYS A 161 26.31 22.29 43.20
N GLY A 162 25.38 23.25 43.15
CA GLY A 162 25.25 24.21 42.06
C GLY A 162 23.99 24.03 41.22
N THR A 163 23.99 24.60 40.01
CA THR A 163 22.84 24.60 39.09
C THR A 163 22.99 23.58 37.97
N PHE A 164 21.94 22.81 37.73
CA PHE A 164 21.92 21.70 36.78
C PHE A 164 20.69 21.73 35.90
N LEU A 165 20.77 21.08 34.74
CA LEU A 165 19.66 20.82 33.86
C LEU A 165 19.43 19.32 33.72
N ILE A 166 18.19 18.86 33.78
CA ILE A 166 17.83 17.48 33.47
C ILE A 166 17.10 17.47 32.13
N GLN A 167 17.74 16.95 31.10
CA GLN A 167 17.24 16.91 29.72
C GLN A 167 16.49 15.63 29.43
N GLU A 168 15.38 15.72 28.70
CA GLU A 168 14.74 14.56 28.07
C GLU A 168 15.48 14.21 26.78
N ILE A 169 15.82 12.93 26.63
CA ILE A 169 16.56 12.42 25.47
C ILE A 169 15.65 11.47 24.69
N LYS A 170 14.86 12.03 23.77
CA LYS A 170 13.88 11.27 22.96
C LYS A 170 14.52 10.10 22.21
N GLU A 171 15.71 10.31 21.64
CA GLU A 171 16.51 9.29 20.94
C GLU A 171 16.98 8.11 21.82
N LYS A 172 16.90 8.21 23.15
CA LYS A 172 17.20 7.10 24.09
C LYS A 172 15.96 6.57 24.80
N SER A 173 14.81 7.23 24.65
CA SER A 173 13.52 6.80 25.18
C SER A 173 12.98 5.61 24.39
N THR A 174 12.18 4.76 25.02
CA THR A 174 11.46 3.62 24.39
C THR A 174 9.97 3.64 24.71
N TYR A 175 9.49 4.69 25.38
CA TYR A 175 8.07 4.87 25.65
C TYR A 175 7.26 4.97 24.36
N LYS A 176 6.20 4.16 24.30
CA LYS A 176 5.13 4.23 23.31
C LYS A 176 3.82 3.79 23.97
N ASN A 177 2.74 4.45 23.62
CA ASN A 177 1.39 4.05 24.04
C ASN A 177 0.59 3.69 22.79
N ASP A 178 0.59 2.40 22.45
CA ASP A 178 0.01 1.88 21.20
C ASP A 178 0.60 2.59 19.97
N LYS A 179 -0.13 3.57 19.43
CA LYS A 179 0.24 4.41 18.29
C LYS A 179 0.76 5.80 18.68
N ASN A 180 0.65 6.22 19.94
CA ASN A 180 1.07 7.58 20.31
C ASN A 180 2.56 7.65 20.65
N VAL A 181 3.14 8.81 20.37
CA VAL A 181 4.50 9.18 20.77
C VAL A 181 4.50 10.46 21.60
N ILE A 182 5.63 10.70 22.25
CA ILE A 182 5.87 11.90 23.05
C ILE A 182 6.02 13.14 22.16
N VAL A 183 5.18 14.16 22.33
CA VAL A 183 5.23 15.39 21.50
C VAL A 183 5.62 16.64 22.29
N ASP A 184 4.66 17.37 22.85
CA ASP A 184 4.89 18.64 23.53
C ASP A 184 5.58 18.42 24.86
N GLN A 185 6.29 19.43 25.34
CA GLN A 185 6.99 19.38 26.62
C GLN A 185 6.80 20.66 27.42
N LYS A 186 6.69 20.52 28.74
CA LYS A 186 6.68 21.61 29.71
C LYS A 186 7.51 21.23 30.92
N ALA A 187 8.33 22.16 31.40
CA ALA A 187 9.39 21.90 32.39
C ALA A 187 10.40 20.83 31.91
N VAL A 188 10.78 20.91 30.63
CA VAL A 188 11.87 20.14 30.02
C VAL A 188 12.74 21.14 29.23
N PRO A 189 14.04 21.29 29.53
CA PRO A 189 14.74 20.67 30.66
C PRO A 189 14.17 21.05 32.03
N VAL A 190 14.45 20.23 33.04
CA VAL A 190 14.26 20.60 34.45
C VAL A 190 15.48 21.38 34.92
N ASP A 191 15.32 22.64 35.31
CA ASP A 191 16.38 23.45 35.93
C ASP A 191 16.28 23.35 37.44
N ILE A 192 17.37 22.93 38.07
CA ILE A 192 17.42 22.63 39.49
C ILE A 192 18.72 23.15 40.10
N THR A 193 18.58 23.81 41.25
CA THR A 193 19.71 24.24 42.09
C THR A 193 19.79 23.31 43.29
N LEU A 194 20.99 22.77 43.55
CA LEU A 194 21.25 21.86 44.67
C LEU A 194 22.27 22.49 45.65
N PRO A 195 22.04 22.39 46.98
CA PRO A 195 20.88 21.77 47.64
C PRO A 195 19.58 22.56 47.42
N LEU A 196 18.46 21.84 47.27
CA LEU A 196 17.14 22.44 47.08
C LEU A 196 16.58 22.91 48.44
N VAL A 197 16.22 24.18 48.55
CA VAL A 197 15.69 24.80 49.78
C VAL A 197 14.34 25.46 49.50
N ASN A 198 13.36 25.25 50.37
CA ASN A 198 12.07 25.91 50.34
C ASN A 198 11.80 26.68 51.65
N ASP A 199 10.59 27.24 51.79
CA ASP A 199 10.11 27.97 52.97
C ASP A 199 10.09 27.13 54.27
N LYS A 200 10.15 25.79 54.14
CA LYS A 200 10.22 24.82 55.25
C LYS A 200 11.63 24.27 55.48
N GLY A 201 12.64 24.74 54.75
CA GLY A 201 14.04 24.32 54.86
C GLY A 201 14.51 23.45 53.70
N THR A 202 15.59 22.70 53.92
CA THR A 202 16.21 21.85 52.89
C THR A 202 15.29 20.69 52.52
N VAL A 203 15.02 20.53 51.21
CA VAL A 203 14.33 19.38 50.66
C VAL A 203 15.34 18.24 50.52
N VAL A 204 15.27 17.28 51.44
CA VAL A 204 16.22 16.15 51.50
C VAL A 204 15.99 15.15 50.37
N ASP A 205 14.73 14.83 50.10
CA ASP A 205 14.29 13.96 49.00
C ASP A 205 13.30 14.74 48.14
N ALA A 206 13.79 15.23 47.01
CA ALA A 206 13.03 16.08 46.10
C ALA A 206 12.32 15.26 45.03
N HIS A 207 11.16 15.72 44.59
CA HIS A 207 10.40 15.14 43.50
C HIS A 207 10.16 16.18 42.40
N VAL A 208 10.51 15.85 41.16
CA VAL A 208 10.35 16.74 40.00
C VAL A 208 9.51 16.10 38.91
N TYR A 209 8.76 16.93 38.18
CA TYR A 209 7.69 16.47 37.28
C TYR A 209 7.81 17.09 35.88
N PRO A 210 8.72 16.65 35.01
CA PRO A 210 8.66 17.01 33.59
C PRO A 210 7.38 16.46 32.95
N LYS A 211 6.76 17.23 32.07
CA LYS A 211 5.41 16.93 31.54
C LYS A 211 5.44 16.92 30.03
N ASN A 212 4.87 15.89 29.41
CA ASN A 212 4.63 15.88 27.98
C ASN A 212 3.18 15.53 27.62
N THR A 213 2.86 15.67 26.35
CA THR A 213 1.65 15.13 25.73
C THR A 213 1.99 13.94 24.87
N GLU A 214 0.99 13.12 24.59
CA GLU A 214 1.06 12.04 23.64
C GLU A 214 0.21 12.37 22.40
N ASP A 215 0.73 12.09 21.21
CA ASP A 215 0.01 12.30 19.96
C ASP A 215 0.56 11.40 18.84
N LYS A 216 -0.14 11.33 17.72
CA LYS A 216 0.25 10.58 16.52
C LYS A 216 -0.11 11.36 15.25
N PRO A 217 0.53 11.08 14.11
CA PRO A 217 0.05 11.60 12.85
C PRO A 217 -1.38 11.13 12.57
N GLU A 218 -2.12 11.90 11.79
CA GLU A 218 -3.35 11.44 11.16
C GLU A 218 -3.02 11.05 9.72
N ILE A 219 -3.58 9.95 9.21
CA ILE A 219 -3.39 9.53 7.82
C ILE A 219 -4.71 9.04 7.23
N ASP A 220 -4.94 9.32 5.95
CA ASP A 220 -5.98 8.63 5.18
C ASP A 220 -5.55 8.43 3.72
N LYS A 221 -6.22 7.51 3.04
CA LYS A 221 -6.01 7.16 1.64
C LYS A 221 -7.33 6.98 0.91
N ASN A 222 -7.45 7.54 -0.29
CA ASN A 222 -8.59 7.21 -1.15
C ASN A 222 -8.20 7.30 -2.63
N PHE A 223 -9.16 7.08 -3.52
CA PHE A 223 -9.02 7.53 -4.89
C PHE A 223 -8.79 9.04 -4.88
N LYS A 224 -7.90 9.51 -5.74
CA LYS A 224 -7.67 10.95 -5.88
C LYS A 224 -8.98 11.61 -6.29
N LYS A 225 -9.36 12.68 -5.58
CA LYS A 225 -10.47 13.53 -5.98
C LYS A 225 -10.20 14.09 -7.38
N ALA A 226 -11.08 13.77 -8.32
CA ALA A 226 -11.02 14.28 -9.69
C ALA A 226 -11.13 15.80 -9.69
N ALA A 227 -10.35 16.46 -10.56
CA ALA A 227 -10.59 17.87 -10.87
C ALA A 227 -11.93 18.04 -11.61
N ASP A 228 -12.50 19.24 -11.60
CA ASP A 228 -13.82 19.53 -12.20
C ASP A 228 -13.95 19.13 -13.69
N ASN A 229 -12.82 18.97 -14.40
CA ASN A 229 -12.75 18.60 -15.81
C ASN A 229 -12.25 17.17 -16.08
N GLU A 230 -12.01 16.38 -15.03
CA GLU A 230 -11.59 14.98 -15.14
C GLU A 230 -12.78 14.03 -14.96
N LYS A 231 -12.81 12.93 -15.73
CA LYS A 231 -13.85 11.92 -15.54
C LYS A 231 -13.60 11.19 -14.21
N GLU A 232 -14.60 11.22 -13.34
CA GLU A 232 -14.57 10.47 -12.09
C GLU A 232 -14.71 8.96 -12.34
N LEU A 233 -14.10 8.16 -11.45
CA LEU A 233 -14.32 6.72 -11.44
C LEU A 233 -15.78 6.42 -11.09
N GLU A 234 -16.30 5.30 -11.60
CA GLU A 234 -17.66 4.88 -11.34
C GLU A 234 -17.68 3.71 -10.37
N LYS A 235 -18.68 3.66 -9.47
CA LYS A 235 -18.81 2.55 -8.52
C LYS A 235 -19.17 1.24 -9.21
N ALA A 236 -18.70 0.13 -8.64
CA ALA A 236 -19.06 -1.21 -9.06
C ALA A 236 -20.27 -1.71 -8.26
N ASP A 237 -21.35 -2.07 -8.95
CA ASP A 237 -22.53 -2.63 -8.30
C ASP A 237 -22.28 -4.06 -7.78
N GLY A 238 -22.97 -4.44 -6.70
CA GLY A 238 -22.88 -5.77 -6.09
C GLY A 238 -21.73 -5.93 -5.08
N PHE A 239 -20.92 -4.92 -4.83
CA PHE A 239 -19.91 -4.88 -3.76
C PHE A 239 -20.44 -4.13 -2.53
N PRO A 240 -19.82 -4.30 -1.35
CA PRO A 240 -20.17 -3.51 -0.17
C PRO A 240 -20.15 -2.01 -0.49
N GLU A 241 -21.18 -1.30 -0.06
CA GLU A 241 -21.24 0.16 -0.22
C GLU A 241 -20.20 0.83 0.70
N ALA A 242 -19.66 1.95 0.23
CA ALA A 242 -18.77 2.76 1.06
C ALA A 242 -19.54 3.34 2.25
N ALA A 243 -18.86 3.53 3.37
CA ALA A 243 -19.42 4.25 4.50
C ALA A 243 -19.65 5.74 4.14
N ASP A 244 -20.53 6.40 4.90
CA ASP A 244 -20.87 7.80 4.65
C ASP A 244 -19.63 8.70 4.67
N GLY A 245 -19.53 9.52 3.62
CA GLY A 245 -18.38 10.39 3.37
C GLY A 245 -17.10 9.67 2.88
N ALA A 246 -17.09 8.37 2.60
CA ALA A 246 -15.89 7.61 2.15
C ALA A 246 -15.99 7.05 0.72
N GLY A 247 -16.92 7.59 -0.08
CA GLY A 247 -17.14 7.18 -1.48
C GLY A 247 -16.05 7.64 -2.46
N ILE A 248 -16.28 7.36 -3.74
CA ILE A 248 -15.49 7.91 -4.85
C ILE A 248 -15.66 9.45 -4.86
N GLY A 249 -14.62 10.18 -5.29
CA GLY A 249 -14.67 11.64 -5.45
C GLY A 249 -14.45 12.45 -4.18
N VAL A 250 -14.44 11.81 -3.01
CA VAL A 250 -14.19 12.49 -1.73
C VAL A 250 -12.72 12.87 -1.59
N GLY A 251 -11.82 11.99 -2.04
CA GLY A 251 -10.40 12.08 -1.70
C GLY A 251 -10.08 11.51 -0.32
N ALA A 252 -8.83 11.66 0.11
CA ALA A 252 -8.39 11.26 1.44
C ALA A 252 -8.91 12.24 2.51
N ASN A 253 -9.45 11.69 3.60
CA ASN A 253 -9.98 12.45 4.73
C ASN A 253 -9.78 11.67 6.04
N TYR A 254 -9.17 12.30 7.03
CA TYR A 254 -8.80 11.69 8.31
C TYR A 254 -9.99 11.06 9.07
N ASP A 255 -11.20 11.63 8.94
CA ASP A 255 -12.43 11.09 9.53
C ASP A 255 -12.82 9.72 8.95
N ASN A 256 -12.22 9.34 7.81
CA ASN A 256 -12.46 8.09 7.10
C ASN A 256 -11.33 7.06 7.26
N TYR A 257 -10.36 7.29 8.17
CA TYR A 257 -9.19 6.43 8.39
C TYR A 257 -9.50 4.93 8.44
N GLN A 258 -10.59 4.53 9.11
CA GLN A 258 -11.02 3.13 9.25
C GLN A 258 -12.38 2.83 8.59
N LYS A 259 -12.91 3.76 7.79
CA LYS A 259 -14.20 3.55 7.14
C LYS A 259 -14.05 2.67 5.90
N ASP A 260 -15.07 1.84 5.62
CA ASP A 260 -15.13 1.09 4.38
C ASP A 260 -15.20 2.03 3.18
N LYS A 261 -14.35 1.80 2.18
CA LYS A 261 -14.20 2.64 0.99
C LYS A 261 -14.76 1.94 -0.23
N ALA A 262 -15.10 2.74 -1.24
CA ALA A 262 -15.80 2.24 -2.42
C ALA A 262 -14.96 1.24 -3.25
N THR A 263 -15.66 0.32 -3.92
CA THR A 263 -15.13 -0.45 -5.04
C THR A 263 -15.50 0.24 -6.36
N ALA A 264 -14.52 0.58 -7.19
CA ALA A 264 -14.75 1.15 -8.52
C ALA A 264 -14.69 0.08 -9.62
N LYS A 265 -15.54 0.21 -10.64
CA LYS A 265 -15.49 -0.65 -11.84
C LYS A 265 -14.48 -0.09 -12.84
N VAL A 266 -13.58 -0.94 -13.32
CA VAL A 266 -12.48 -0.57 -14.21
C VAL A 266 -12.22 -1.67 -15.24
N SER A 267 -11.55 -1.31 -16.33
CA SER A 267 -11.00 -2.24 -17.31
C SER A 267 -9.50 -2.40 -17.11
N VAL A 268 -8.95 -3.55 -17.52
CA VAL A 268 -7.51 -3.74 -17.66
C VAL A 268 -6.96 -2.65 -18.57
N GLY A 269 -5.94 -1.95 -18.07
CA GLY A 269 -5.32 -0.82 -18.73
C GLY A 269 -5.75 0.55 -18.24
N ASP A 270 -6.83 0.63 -17.46
CA ASP A 270 -7.24 1.89 -16.85
C ASP A 270 -6.20 2.35 -15.82
N LYS A 271 -5.92 3.67 -15.87
CA LYS A 271 -5.08 4.36 -14.90
C LYS A 271 -5.95 4.81 -13.74
N VAL A 272 -5.66 4.31 -12.54
CA VAL A 272 -6.40 4.58 -11.31
C VAL A 272 -5.58 5.54 -10.44
N PRO A 273 -6.03 6.79 -10.24
CA PRO A 273 -5.31 7.76 -9.42
C PRO A 273 -5.68 7.61 -7.92
N TYR A 274 -4.68 7.73 -7.07
CA TYR A 274 -4.80 7.66 -5.61
C TYR A 274 -4.23 8.93 -4.97
N GLU A 275 -4.74 9.25 -3.78
CA GLU A 275 -4.14 10.24 -2.90
C GLU A 275 -4.04 9.71 -1.47
N VAL A 276 -2.96 10.09 -0.80
CA VAL A 276 -2.72 9.83 0.62
C VAL A 276 -2.43 11.17 1.28
N LYS A 277 -3.13 11.45 2.37
CA LYS A 277 -2.90 12.65 3.17
C LYS A 277 -2.37 12.26 4.53
N THR A 278 -1.39 13.00 5.03
CA THR A 278 -0.80 12.78 6.35
C THR A 278 -0.66 14.12 7.06
N LYS A 279 -1.28 14.26 8.23
CA LYS A 279 -1.19 15.46 9.06
C LYS A 279 -0.26 15.21 10.23
N ILE A 280 0.67 16.13 10.41
CA ILE A 280 1.61 16.17 11.51
C ILE A 280 1.23 17.38 12.36
N ALA A 281 0.84 17.13 13.61
CA ALA A 281 0.36 18.18 14.48
C ALA A 281 1.48 19.15 14.91
N ALA A 282 1.11 20.41 15.13
CA ALA A 282 1.88 21.41 15.86
C ALA A 282 2.49 20.82 17.15
N GLY A 283 3.73 21.21 17.46
CA GLY A 283 4.52 20.74 18.60
C GLY A 283 5.32 19.46 18.36
N THR A 284 5.12 18.79 17.21
CA THR A 284 5.68 17.45 16.96
C THR A 284 6.98 17.47 16.16
N SER A 285 7.87 16.51 16.43
CA SER A 285 9.02 16.17 15.58
C SER A 285 9.13 14.65 15.50
N TYR A 286 9.71 14.14 14.42
CA TYR A 286 9.99 12.72 14.25
C TYR A 286 11.41 12.52 13.72
N GLU A 287 12.00 11.37 14.05
CA GLU A 287 13.26 10.86 13.49
C GLU A 287 13.01 9.79 12.41
N ASN A 288 11.78 9.28 12.33
CA ASN A 288 11.32 8.40 11.27
C ASN A 288 9.98 8.90 10.76
N LEU A 289 9.85 8.99 9.44
CA LEU A 289 8.60 9.21 8.74
C LEU A 289 8.69 8.53 7.38
N THR A 290 8.07 7.36 7.27
CA THR A 290 8.17 6.47 6.11
C THR A 290 6.79 6.01 5.66
N TRP A 291 6.47 6.25 4.39
CA TRP A 291 5.27 5.69 3.75
C TRP A 291 5.66 4.46 2.96
N ASN A 292 4.99 3.34 3.20
CA ASN A 292 5.08 2.15 2.35
C ASN A 292 3.72 1.93 1.68
N ASP A 293 3.67 1.77 0.37
CA ASP A 293 2.47 1.30 -0.33
C ASP A 293 2.76 -0.04 -1.04
N ILE A 294 1.91 -1.04 -0.79
CA ILE A 294 1.98 -2.37 -1.42
C ILE A 294 0.68 -2.62 -2.18
N MET A 295 0.78 -2.81 -3.49
CA MET A 295 -0.34 -3.09 -4.39
C MET A 295 -0.48 -4.58 -4.63
N THR A 296 -1.70 -5.08 -4.70
CA THR A 296 -1.97 -6.45 -5.16
C THR A 296 -1.48 -6.65 -6.60
N ASN A 297 -1.19 -7.89 -6.98
CA ASN A 297 -0.52 -8.18 -8.26
C ASN A 297 -1.31 -7.72 -9.51
N GLY A 298 -2.64 -7.55 -9.42
CA GLY A 298 -3.48 -7.00 -10.49
C GLY A 298 -3.31 -5.49 -10.73
N LEU A 299 -2.48 -4.81 -9.94
CA LEU A 299 -2.15 -3.39 -10.09
C LEU A 299 -0.66 -3.20 -10.32
N THR A 300 -0.31 -2.46 -11.36
CA THR A 300 1.07 -2.02 -11.61
C THR A 300 1.21 -0.55 -11.25
N TYR A 301 2.09 -0.24 -10.30
CA TYR A 301 2.42 1.12 -9.92
C TYR A 301 3.08 1.88 -11.09
N ASN A 302 2.59 3.07 -11.41
CA ASN A 302 3.06 3.84 -12.57
C ASN A 302 4.33 4.67 -12.31
N LYS A 303 4.91 4.60 -11.11
CA LYS A 303 6.14 5.33 -10.74
C LYS A 303 6.03 6.84 -10.91
N ASP A 304 4.82 7.38 -10.67
CA ASP A 304 4.45 8.78 -10.84
C ASP A 304 4.08 9.49 -9.53
N LEU A 305 4.75 9.14 -8.43
CA LEU A 305 4.54 9.77 -7.12
C LEU A 305 4.90 11.25 -7.13
N THR A 306 3.99 12.07 -6.64
CA THR A 306 4.19 13.49 -6.35
C THR A 306 3.99 13.76 -4.87
N ILE A 307 4.83 14.62 -4.29
CA ILE A 307 4.77 14.99 -2.87
C ILE A 307 4.53 16.49 -2.79
N THR A 308 3.53 16.91 -2.01
CA THR A 308 3.28 18.31 -1.68
C THR A 308 3.05 18.45 -0.18
N ALA A 309 3.29 19.65 0.35
CA ALA A 309 3.02 19.95 1.75
C ALA A 309 2.47 21.37 1.95
N THR A 310 1.74 21.57 3.04
CA THR A 310 1.20 22.88 3.42
C THR A 310 2.24 23.75 4.12
N ASN A 311 1.87 25.00 4.41
CA ASN A 311 2.67 25.95 5.20
C ASN A 311 4.09 26.21 4.65
N GLY A 312 4.23 26.18 3.32
CA GLY A 312 5.46 26.55 2.62
C GLY A 312 6.56 25.48 2.65
N VAL A 313 6.27 24.28 3.17
CA VAL A 313 7.21 23.16 3.15
C VAL A 313 7.32 22.63 1.71
N THR A 314 8.55 22.54 1.20
CA THR A 314 8.86 21.96 -0.11
C THR A 314 9.97 20.93 0.03
N PHE A 315 9.79 19.79 -0.63
CA PHE A 315 10.78 18.70 -0.63
C PHE A 315 11.50 18.60 -1.97
N ASP A 316 12.79 18.33 -1.91
CA ASP A 316 13.65 17.95 -3.03
C ASP A 316 14.18 16.52 -2.83
N GLU A 317 14.84 15.95 -3.84
CA GLU A 317 15.31 14.57 -3.83
C GLU A 317 16.34 14.26 -2.73
N THR A 318 16.95 15.27 -2.10
CA THR A 318 17.88 15.08 -0.97
C THR A 318 17.17 15.01 0.38
N ASP A 319 15.87 15.30 0.42
CA ASP A 319 15.06 15.26 1.63
C ASP A 319 14.49 13.88 1.94
N TYR A 320 14.53 12.95 0.97
CA TYR A 320 13.93 11.63 1.11
C TYR A 320 14.61 10.58 0.23
N GLU A 321 14.47 9.32 0.62
CA GLU A 321 14.76 8.17 -0.22
C GLU A 321 13.46 7.60 -0.77
N LEU A 322 13.39 7.43 -2.09
CA LEU A 322 12.26 6.82 -2.78
C LEU A 322 12.70 5.53 -3.46
N LYS A 323 12.27 4.38 -2.91
CA LYS A 323 12.42 3.07 -3.55
C LYS A 323 11.09 2.65 -4.16
N GLN A 324 11.09 2.28 -5.43
CA GLN A 324 9.87 1.98 -6.18
C GLN A 324 10.03 0.69 -6.95
N ASP A 325 8.92 0.00 -7.14
CA ASP A 325 8.77 -1.18 -7.98
C ASP A 325 7.35 -1.27 -8.52
N ASP A 326 7.08 -2.26 -9.36
CA ASP A 326 5.78 -2.45 -10.01
C ASP A 326 4.64 -2.72 -9.01
N ASN A 327 4.91 -3.13 -7.76
CA ASN A 327 3.90 -3.30 -6.72
C ASN A 327 3.86 -2.13 -5.72
N GLY A 328 4.47 -0.98 -6.01
CA GLY A 328 4.33 0.24 -5.19
C GLY A 328 5.65 0.89 -4.81
N PHE A 329 5.73 1.44 -3.61
CA PHE A 329 6.87 2.26 -3.20
C PHE A 329 7.11 2.28 -1.69
N ARG A 330 8.33 2.68 -1.32
CA ARG A 330 8.74 3.10 0.02
C ARG A 330 9.35 4.50 -0.09
N LEU A 331 8.74 5.48 0.58
CA LEU A 331 9.21 6.85 0.68
C LEU A 331 9.64 7.10 2.13
N LYS A 332 10.94 7.25 2.37
CA LYS A 332 11.52 7.49 3.72
C LYS A 332 12.12 8.89 3.77
N MET A 333 11.65 9.74 4.68
CA MET A 333 12.27 11.06 4.89
C MET A 333 13.67 10.92 5.47
N HIS A 334 14.59 11.73 4.95
CA HIS A 334 15.90 11.98 5.54
C HIS A 334 15.81 13.06 6.62
N GLU A 335 16.89 13.20 7.40
CA GLU A 335 17.01 14.23 8.43
C GLU A 335 16.77 15.65 7.87
N SER A 336 17.21 15.93 6.64
CA SER A 336 16.96 17.17 5.91
C SER A 336 15.46 17.46 5.74
N GLY A 337 14.68 16.49 5.25
CA GLY A 337 13.23 16.61 5.09
C GLY A 337 12.49 16.74 6.41
N LEU A 338 12.88 15.95 7.42
CA LEU A 338 12.32 16.01 8.77
C LEU A 338 12.52 17.39 9.42
N LYS A 339 13.69 18.00 9.24
CA LYS A 339 13.97 19.36 9.73
C LYS A 339 13.11 20.42 9.05
N LYS A 340 12.78 20.27 7.76
CA LYS A 340 11.85 21.19 7.06
C LYS A 340 10.45 21.11 7.66
N ILE A 341 9.99 19.93 8.07
CA ILE A 341 8.72 19.75 8.79
C ILE A 341 8.81 20.36 10.19
N GLU A 342 9.87 20.03 10.94
CA GLU A 342 10.09 20.52 12.32
C GLU A 342 10.13 22.05 12.40
N ALA A 343 10.73 22.71 11.39
CA ALA A 343 10.80 24.17 11.31
C ALA A 343 9.42 24.84 11.32
N VAL A 344 8.36 24.13 10.90
CA VAL A 344 6.97 24.63 10.94
C VAL A 344 6.25 24.17 12.20
N THR A 345 6.36 22.88 12.54
CA THR A 345 5.63 22.31 13.68
C THR A 345 6.16 22.80 15.02
N LYS A 346 7.44 23.18 15.13
CA LYS A 346 8.06 23.72 16.34
C LYS A 346 8.47 25.20 16.26
N ALA A 347 7.97 25.93 15.27
CA ALA A 347 8.13 27.39 15.23
C ALA A 347 7.53 28.05 16.49
N GLU A 348 7.91 29.31 16.78
CA GLU A 348 7.30 30.08 17.89
C GLU A 348 5.77 30.11 17.80
N LYS A 349 5.25 30.23 16.57
CA LYS A 349 3.84 29.96 16.24
C LYS A 349 3.74 28.62 15.52
N GLN A 350 3.54 27.57 16.31
CA GLN A 350 3.42 26.21 15.82
C GLN A 350 2.19 26.07 14.89
N ASN A 351 2.37 25.41 13.75
CA ASN A 351 1.28 25.05 12.84
C ASN A 351 1.39 23.57 12.47
N ASP A 352 0.25 22.96 12.12
CA ASP A 352 0.23 21.61 11.57
C ASP A 352 0.89 21.58 10.18
N VAL A 353 1.44 20.44 9.76
CA VAL A 353 1.91 20.22 8.38
C VAL A 353 1.09 19.09 7.79
N GLU A 354 0.41 19.34 6.68
CA GLU A 354 -0.29 18.32 5.89
C GLU A 354 0.57 17.98 4.67
N ILE A 355 0.97 16.71 4.56
CA ILE A 355 1.69 16.14 3.42
C ILE A 355 0.67 15.39 2.57
N THR A 356 0.63 15.70 1.26
CA THR A 356 -0.21 14.99 0.29
C THR A 356 0.67 14.28 -0.72
N LEU A 357 0.50 12.96 -0.79
CA LEU A 357 1.07 12.09 -1.81
C LEU A 357 -0.01 11.83 -2.87
N THR A 358 0.29 12.09 -4.14
CA THR A 358 -0.59 11.64 -5.25
C THR A 358 0.20 10.78 -6.21
N TYR A 359 -0.44 9.73 -6.71
CA TYR A 359 0.18 8.75 -7.59
C TYR A 359 -0.89 7.91 -8.27
N SER A 360 -0.51 6.97 -9.11
CA SER A 360 -1.47 6.08 -9.76
C SER A 360 -0.96 4.67 -9.96
N ALA A 361 -1.91 3.76 -10.22
CA ALA A 361 -1.63 2.40 -10.67
C ALA A 361 -2.42 2.10 -11.94
N THR A 362 -1.88 1.25 -12.81
CA THR A 362 -2.58 0.70 -13.95
C THR A 362 -3.11 -0.69 -13.60
N VAL A 363 -4.38 -0.97 -13.89
CA VAL A 363 -4.95 -2.32 -13.77
C VAL A 363 -4.31 -3.20 -14.84
N ASN A 364 -3.66 -4.30 -14.46
CA ASN A 364 -2.93 -5.16 -15.39
C ASN A 364 -3.66 -6.49 -15.65
N GLY A 365 -3.15 -7.28 -16.60
CA GLY A 365 -3.77 -8.52 -17.05
C GLY A 365 -3.75 -9.68 -16.04
N THR A 366 -3.15 -9.50 -14.86
CA THR A 366 -3.20 -10.51 -13.78
C THR A 366 -4.41 -10.32 -12.85
N ALA A 367 -5.11 -9.18 -12.96
CA ALA A 367 -6.34 -8.92 -12.22
C ALA A 367 -7.39 -9.98 -12.55
N LYS A 368 -7.99 -10.57 -11.51
CA LYS A 368 -8.97 -11.64 -11.67
C LYS A 368 -10.38 -11.06 -11.73
N VAL A 369 -11.22 -11.61 -12.61
CA VAL A 369 -12.63 -11.23 -12.74
C VAL A 369 -13.34 -11.34 -11.39
N ASP A 370 -14.10 -10.30 -11.04
CA ASP A 370 -14.88 -10.16 -9.81
C ASP A 370 -14.08 -10.23 -8.49
N ASN A 371 -12.74 -10.29 -8.56
CA ASN A 371 -11.85 -10.22 -7.40
C ASN A 371 -11.27 -8.80 -7.28
N PRO A 372 -11.63 -8.03 -6.24
CA PRO A 372 -11.15 -6.67 -6.09
C PRO A 372 -9.64 -6.60 -5.87
N GLU A 373 -8.99 -5.72 -6.62
CA GLU A 373 -7.60 -5.32 -6.44
C GLU A 373 -7.51 -4.08 -5.56
N LYS A 374 -6.44 -3.96 -4.78
CA LYS A 374 -6.26 -2.87 -3.82
C LYS A 374 -4.79 -2.56 -3.58
N ASN A 375 -4.53 -1.40 -3.00
CA ASN A 375 -3.21 -1.01 -2.52
C ASN A 375 -3.24 -0.71 -1.02
N ASN A 376 -2.15 -0.95 -0.32
CA ASN A 376 -2.08 -0.88 1.13
C ASN A 376 -0.99 0.10 1.55
N VAL A 377 -1.40 1.34 1.89
CA VAL A 377 -0.46 2.31 2.43
C VAL A 377 -0.33 2.13 3.93
N THR A 378 0.87 2.28 4.44
CA THR A 378 1.18 2.34 5.86
C THR A 378 2.13 3.50 6.13
N LEU A 379 2.05 4.07 7.33
CA LEU A 379 2.94 5.11 7.81
C LEU A 379 3.71 4.61 9.03
N GLU A 380 5.02 4.47 8.89
CA GLU A 380 5.95 4.23 9.99
C GLU A 380 6.50 5.58 10.46
N TYR A 381 6.49 5.80 11.77
CA TYR A 381 6.90 7.08 12.36
C TYR A 381 7.44 6.86 13.77
N GLY A 382 8.18 7.82 14.29
CA GLY A 382 8.62 7.78 15.69
C GLY A 382 9.89 8.57 15.95
N HIS A 383 10.46 8.38 17.14
CA HIS A 383 11.67 9.08 17.62
C HIS A 383 12.95 8.27 17.43
N LYS A 384 12.86 7.16 16.67
CA LYS A 384 14.00 6.30 16.33
C LYS A 384 14.10 6.19 14.83
N PRO A 385 15.28 6.45 14.23
CA PRO A 385 15.45 6.26 12.80
C PRO A 385 15.03 4.86 12.37
N GLY A 386 14.24 4.76 11.31
CA GLY A 386 13.92 3.45 10.72
C GLY A 386 15.19 2.78 10.21
N LYS A 387 15.30 1.46 10.30
CA LYS A 387 16.48 0.76 9.77
C LYS A 387 16.53 0.85 8.25
N ASN A 388 17.75 0.83 7.71
CA ASN A 388 17.97 0.69 6.28
C ASN A 388 17.96 -0.81 5.92
N LEU A 389 17.48 -1.11 4.71
CA LEU A 389 17.52 -2.47 4.16
C LEU A 389 18.92 -2.77 3.65
N GLU A 390 19.54 -3.82 4.19
CA GLU A 390 20.85 -4.33 3.75
C GLU A 390 20.69 -5.64 2.98
N GLU A 391 20.34 -5.51 1.70
CA GLU A 391 20.20 -6.65 0.78
C GLU A 391 21.55 -7.37 0.61
N LYS A 392 21.49 -8.70 0.42
CA LYS A 392 22.68 -9.53 0.18
C LYS A 392 22.60 -10.17 -1.22
N PRO A 393 23.73 -10.26 -1.94
CA PRO A 393 23.76 -10.91 -3.24
C PRO A 393 23.43 -12.40 -3.12
N VAL A 394 22.88 -12.95 -4.20
CA VAL A 394 22.59 -14.38 -4.35
C VAL A 394 22.79 -14.79 -5.81
N THR A 395 23.12 -16.05 -6.03
CA THR A 395 23.23 -16.66 -7.36
C THR A 395 22.08 -17.66 -7.54
N PRO A 396 21.31 -17.60 -8.64
CA PRO A 396 20.34 -18.63 -8.97
C PRO A 396 20.97 -20.02 -9.04
N LYS A 397 20.13 -21.04 -8.83
CA LYS A 397 20.52 -22.44 -9.03
C LYS A 397 19.47 -23.12 -9.89
N ASP A 398 19.88 -23.67 -11.02
CA ASP A 398 18.99 -24.29 -12.00
C ASP A 398 17.87 -23.32 -12.44
N GLY A 399 18.23 -22.04 -12.61
CA GLY A 399 17.30 -20.94 -12.91
C GLY A 399 16.30 -20.58 -11.80
N ASN A 400 16.54 -20.99 -10.55
CA ASN A 400 15.64 -20.76 -9.42
C ASN A 400 16.30 -19.94 -8.29
N LEU A 401 15.47 -19.13 -7.62
CA LEU A 401 15.79 -18.47 -6.34
C LEU A 401 14.62 -18.62 -5.36
N GLU A 402 14.80 -19.41 -4.32
CA GLU A 402 13.87 -19.59 -3.21
C GLU A 402 13.97 -18.43 -2.20
N VAL A 403 12.82 -17.94 -1.73
CA VAL A 403 12.71 -17.04 -0.58
C VAL A 403 12.26 -17.84 0.65
N ASP A 404 13.21 -18.19 1.52
CA ASP A 404 12.91 -18.82 2.80
C ASP A 404 12.60 -17.75 3.85
N LYS A 405 11.32 -17.40 3.93
CA LYS A 405 10.81 -16.38 4.84
C LYS A 405 10.68 -16.91 6.27
N LYS A 406 11.16 -16.12 7.23
CA LYS A 406 11.03 -16.36 8.68
C LYS A 406 10.51 -15.11 9.38
N PHE A 407 9.95 -15.32 10.57
CA PHE A 407 9.53 -14.27 11.49
C PHE A 407 10.09 -14.59 12.87
N GLU A 408 10.39 -13.58 13.67
CA GLU A 408 10.72 -13.79 15.08
C GLU A 408 9.53 -14.42 15.84
N GLU A 409 9.83 -15.11 16.94
CA GLU A 409 8.81 -15.74 17.77
C GLU A 409 7.80 -14.71 18.28
N GLY A 410 6.51 -15.01 18.15
CA GLY A 410 5.42 -14.11 18.58
C GLY A 410 5.05 -13.00 17.59
N ALA A 411 5.68 -12.94 16.40
CA ALA A 411 5.35 -11.94 15.39
C ALA A 411 3.88 -12.05 14.91
N LYS A 412 3.22 -10.89 14.80
CA LYS A 412 1.85 -10.76 14.28
C LYS A 412 1.83 -10.69 12.75
N THR A 413 1.37 -11.76 12.11
CA THR A 413 1.32 -11.83 10.64
C THR A 413 -0.08 -11.69 10.05
N ASP A 414 -1.10 -11.54 10.90
CA ASP A 414 -2.48 -11.34 10.46
C ASP A 414 -2.65 -10.01 9.73
N GLY A 415 -3.19 -10.06 8.52
CA GLY A 415 -3.37 -8.89 7.67
C GLY A 415 -2.09 -8.39 6.98
N LEU A 416 -0.91 -8.85 7.41
CA LEU A 416 0.39 -8.39 6.90
C LEU A 416 0.51 -8.58 5.38
N LYS A 417 1.04 -7.55 4.72
CA LYS A 417 1.38 -7.54 3.30
C LYS A 417 2.89 -7.36 3.14
N ILE A 418 3.46 -8.11 2.21
CA ILE A 418 4.86 -7.94 1.80
C ILE A 418 4.95 -7.87 0.29
N ALA A 419 5.98 -7.23 -0.21
CA ALA A 419 6.39 -7.32 -1.60
C ALA A 419 7.86 -7.74 -1.70
N TYR A 420 8.15 -8.68 -2.60
CA TYR A 420 9.50 -9.04 -2.98
C TYR A 420 9.85 -8.45 -4.33
N THR A 421 10.94 -7.70 -4.40
CA THR A 421 11.48 -7.12 -5.64
C THR A 421 12.75 -7.85 -5.99
N LEU A 422 12.70 -8.65 -7.05
CA LEU A 422 13.86 -9.30 -7.64
C LEU A 422 14.65 -8.29 -8.47
N LYS A 423 15.95 -8.20 -8.21
CA LYS A 423 16.84 -7.27 -8.90
C LYS A 423 18.03 -8.00 -9.50
N SER A 424 18.52 -7.47 -10.61
CA SER A 424 19.79 -7.83 -11.23
C SER A 424 20.60 -6.55 -11.45
N ASP A 425 21.85 -6.53 -10.99
CA ASP A 425 22.70 -5.33 -11.03
C ASP A 425 22.00 -4.08 -10.46
N ASN A 426 21.31 -4.25 -9.31
CA ASN A 426 20.51 -3.24 -8.61
C ASN A 426 19.32 -2.66 -9.39
N LYS A 427 18.97 -3.23 -10.55
CA LYS A 427 17.77 -2.86 -11.31
C LYS A 427 16.67 -3.86 -11.06
N GLU A 428 15.46 -3.35 -10.85
CA GLU A 428 14.24 -4.15 -10.80
C GLU A 428 14.08 -5.00 -12.06
N VAL A 429 13.78 -6.28 -11.86
CA VAL A 429 13.49 -7.25 -12.92
C VAL A 429 12.06 -7.75 -12.84
N ALA A 430 11.59 -8.04 -11.62
CA ALA A 430 10.25 -8.54 -11.35
C ALA A 430 9.88 -8.28 -9.89
N THR A 431 8.58 -8.13 -9.61
CA THR A 431 8.08 -7.92 -8.25
C THR A 431 6.86 -8.79 -7.99
N VAL A 432 6.67 -9.25 -6.76
CA VAL A 432 5.50 -10.00 -6.34
C VAL A 432 5.01 -9.52 -4.97
N ALA A 433 3.72 -9.23 -4.85
CA ALA A 433 3.05 -8.95 -3.58
C ALA A 433 2.38 -10.20 -3.02
N LEU A 434 2.54 -10.43 -1.72
CA LEU A 434 2.04 -11.61 -0.99
C LEU A 434 1.33 -11.21 0.29
N ASP A 435 0.40 -12.08 0.72
CA ASP A 435 -0.18 -12.04 2.06
C ASP A 435 -0.31 -13.42 2.69
N ASN A 436 -0.74 -13.46 3.96
CA ASN A 436 -0.81 -14.70 4.73
C ASN A 436 -1.80 -15.75 4.17
N SER A 437 -2.74 -15.34 3.31
CA SER A 437 -3.73 -16.24 2.70
C SER A 437 -3.15 -17.01 1.50
N MET A 438 -2.10 -16.48 0.89
CA MET A 438 -1.43 -17.07 -0.26
C MET A 438 -0.49 -18.20 0.17
N THR A 439 -0.96 -19.45 0.08
CA THR A 439 -0.21 -20.64 0.53
C THR A 439 0.25 -21.57 -0.59
N SER A 440 -0.30 -21.42 -1.79
CA SER A 440 0.08 -22.19 -2.98
C SER A 440 -0.34 -21.46 -4.26
N GLY A 441 0.18 -21.93 -5.40
CA GLY A 441 -0.13 -21.39 -6.73
C GLY A 441 1.08 -20.73 -7.37
N SER A 442 0.87 -20.08 -8.51
CA SER A 442 1.92 -19.37 -9.22
C SER A 442 1.43 -18.02 -9.75
N ILE A 443 2.36 -17.08 -9.85
CA ILE A 443 2.11 -15.73 -10.38
C ILE A 443 3.11 -15.51 -11.51
N ASN A 444 2.61 -15.21 -12.70
CA ASN A 444 3.44 -14.82 -13.84
C ASN A 444 3.86 -13.36 -13.65
N LEU A 445 5.17 -13.11 -13.61
CA LEU A 445 5.75 -11.78 -13.38
C LEU A 445 6.26 -11.12 -14.68
N GLY A 446 5.98 -11.73 -15.83
CA GLY A 446 6.48 -11.29 -17.14
C GLY A 446 7.90 -11.78 -17.44
N ASN A 447 8.36 -11.55 -18.68
CA ASN A 447 9.72 -11.90 -19.14
C ASN A 447 10.15 -13.37 -18.93
N GLY A 448 9.18 -14.30 -18.85
CA GLY A 448 9.45 -15.71 -18.57
C GLY A 448 9.72 -16.04 -17.10
N ILE A 449 9.54 -15.07 -16.21
CA ILE A 449 9.72 -15.23 -14.76
C ILE A 449 8.39 -15.57 -14.11
N ILE A 450 8.41 -16.58 -13.24
CA ILE A 450 7.25 -17.02 -12.46
C ILE A 450 7.65 -17.03 -11.00
N PHE A 451 6.76 -16.58 -10.12
CA PHE A 451 6.87 -16.84 -8.69
C PHE A 451 5.95 -17.98 -8.30
N GLU A 452 6.52 -19.11 -7.88
CA GLU A 452 5.78 -20.25 -7.34
C GLU A 452 5.65 -20.11 -5.82
N ILE A 453 4.42 -20.04 -5.31
CA ILE A 453 4.13 -19.89 -3.89
C ILE A 453 4.24 -21.27 -3.23
N THR A 454 5.09 -21.38 -2.21
CA THR A 454 5.36 -22.63 -1.48
C THR A 454 4.85 -22.60 -0.03
N GLY A 455 4.34 -21.46 0.41
CA GLY A 455 3.72 -21.26 1.71
C GLY A 455 3.40 -19.78 1.93
N ALA A 456 2.75 -19.46 3.05
CA ALA A 456 2.48 -18.07 3.42
C ALA A 456 3.77 -17.25 3.41
N PHE A 457 3.79 -16.17 2.61
CA PHE A 457 4.96 -15.31 2.41
C PHE A 457 6.20 -15.98 1.81
N LYS A 458 6.12 -17.24 1.35
CA LYS A 458 7.24 -18.02 0.82
C LYS A 458 7.02 -18.38 -0.64
N GLY A 459 8.11 -18.51 -1.39
CA GLY A 459 8.04 -19.00 -2.75
C GLY A 459 9.37 -18.97 -3.47
N THR A 460 9.33 -19.30 -4.75
CA THR A 460 10.50 -19.46 -5.60
C THR A 460 10.32 -18.69 -6.89
N PHE A 461 11.24 -17.76 -7.18
CA PHE A 461 11.40 -17.20 -8.51
C PHE A 461 11.99 -18.26 -9.44
N LYS A 462 11.34 -18.52 -10.57
CA LYS A 462 11.75 -19.47 -11.61
C LYS A 462 11.99 -18.77 -12.93
N GLY A 463 12.79 -19.38 -13.81
CA GLY A 463 13.05 -18.87 -15.15
C GLY A 463 14.15 -17.82 -15.20
N LEU A 464 15.05 -17.82 -14.21
CA LEU A 464 16.13 -16.85 -14.11
C LEU A 464 17.34 -17.28 -14.95
N PRO A 465 17.97 -16.37 -15.69
CA PRO A 465 19.29 -16.62 -16.28
C PRO A 465 20.35 -16.90 -15.22
N GLU A 466 21.28 -17.80 -15.52
CA GLU A 466 22.49 -18.00 -14.71
C GLU A 466 23.37 -16.74 -14.74
N GLY A 467 23.85 -16.29 -13.58
CA GLY A 467 24.58 -15.02 -13.47
C GLY A 467 24.72 -14.55 -12.02
N THR A 468 25.64 -13.60 -11.78
CA THR A 468 26.33 -13.51 -10.48
C THR A 468 25.92 -12.39 -9.53
N ASN A 469 24.94 -11.53 -9.85
CA ASN A 469 24.58 -10.38 -8.99
C ASN A 469 23.05 -10.20 -8.84
N TRP A 470 22.34 -11.22 -8.37
CA TRP A 470 20.92 -11.07 -8.04
C TRP A 470 20.75 -10.61 -6.60
N THR A 471 19.74 -9.78 -6.32
CA THR A 471 19.28 -9.48 -4.97
C THR A 471 17.76 -9.58 -4.89
N ILE A 472 17.24 -9.83 -3.69
CA ILE A 472 15.80 -9.79 -3.41
C ILE A 472 15.59 -8.76 -2.31
N SER A 473 14.81 -7.73 -2.62
CA SER A 473 14.41 -6.70 -1.65
C SER A 473 13.04 -7.03 -1.08
N GLU A 474 12.85 -6.89 0.23
CA GLU A 474 11.53 -7.01 0.87
C GLU A 474 11.02 -5.63 1.29
N ARG A 475 9.81 -5.27 0.85
CA ARG A 475 9.02 -4.18 1.43
C ARG A 475 7.97 -4.76 2.37
N VAL A 476 8.02 -4.34 3.62
CA VAL A 476 7.10 -4.72 4.70
C VAL A 476 7.03 -3.57 5.71
N ALA A 477 5.88 -3.35 6.34
CA ALA A 477 5.69 -2.32 7.34
C ALA A 477 5.69 -2.91 8.77
N GLY A 478 6.28 -2.18 9.72
CA GLY A 478 6.33 -2.57 11.14
C GLY A 478 7.37 -3.64 11.46
N TYR A 479 8.16 -4.04 10.46
CA TYR A 479 9.19 -5.06 10.58
C TYR A 479 10.50 -4.57 9.97
N ASN A 480 11.59 -5.07 10.53
CA ASN A 480 12.94 -4.90 10.01
C ASN A 480 13.37 -6.24 9.37
N PRO A 481 13.41 -6.33 8.02
CA PRO A 481 13.94 -7.51 7.34
C PRO A 481 15.45 -7.65 7.56
N GLU A 482 15.87 -8.83 8.01
CA GLU A 482 17.27 -9.21 8.15
C GLU A 482 17.59 -10.38 7.21
N TYR A 483 18.58 -10.16 6.34
CA TYR A 483 19.08 -11.15 5.40
C TYR A 483 20.20 -11.98 6.04
N ALA A 484 20.27 -13.27 5.72
CA ALA A 484 21.41 -14.10 6.13
C ALA A 484 22.73 -13.50 5.63
N GLU A 485 23.78 -13.54 6.46
CA GLU A 485 25.10 -12.96 6.12
C GLU A 485 25.67 -13.53 4.81
N THR A 486 25.46 -14.83 4.59
CA THR A 486 25.79 -15.54 3.36
C THR A 486 24.57 -16.31 2.88
N ASN A 487 24.26 -16.18 1.59
CA ASN A 487 23.20 -16.94 0.94
C ASN A 487 23.79 -18.17 0.25
N GLU A 488 23.13 -19.31 0.40
CA GLU A 488 23.41 -20.49 -0.41
C GLU A 488 22.95 -20.24 -1.86
N ALA A 489 23.62 -20.85 -2.85
CA ALA A 489 23.17 -20.75 -4.23
C ALA A 489 21.74 -21.28 -4.37
N GLY A 490 20.87 -20.49 -5.00
CA GLY A 490 19.46 -20.80 -5.19
C GLY A 490 18.53 -20.38 -4.06
N LYS A 491 19.02 -19.78 -2.96
CA LYS A 491 18.18 -19.51 -1.78
C LYS A 491 18.58 -18.24 -1.03
N VAL A 492 17.58 -17.40 -0.73
CA VAL A 492 17.69 -16.24 0.17
C VAL A 492 16.87 -16.50 1.42
N THR A 493 17.47 -16.31 2.60
CA THR A 493 16.74 -16.37 3.87
C THR A 493 16.51 -14.95 4.40
N ILE A 494 15.25 -14.61 4.64
CA ILE A 494 14.84 -13.29 5.17
C ILE A 494 14.09 -13.50 6.48
N THR A 495 14.57 -12.89 7.56
CA THR A 495 13.92 -12.95 8.88
C THR A 495 13.39 -11.58 9.25
N ASN A 496 12.07 -11.47 9.48
CA ASN A 496 11.50 -10.20 9.97
C ASN A 496 11.48 -10.16 11.48
N LYS A 497 12.03 -9.09 12.04
CA LYS A 497 11.91 -8.72 13.45
C LYS A 497 11.01 -7.51 13.60
N GLU A 498 10.07 -7.54 14.54
CA GLU A 498 9.16 -6.42 14.76
C GLU A 498 9.97 -5.17 15.16
N ASP A 499 9.56 -3.99 14.67
CA ASP A 499 10.09 -2.73 15.18
C ASP A 499 9.54 -2.50 16.60
N LYS A 500 10.37 -2.85 17.58
CA LYS A 500 10.05 -2.65 19.00
C LYS A 500 10.35 -1.24 19.47
N GLU A 501 11.10 -0.44 18.72
CA GLU A 501 11.55 0.88 19.15
C GLU A 501 10.60 2.01 18.72
N ASN A 502 9.87 1.83 17.61
CA ASN A 502 8.84 2.77 17.15
C ASN A 502 7.41 2.24 17.42
N PRO A 503 6.38 3.12 17.37
CA PRO A 503 4.98 2.73 17.33
C PRO A 503 4.63 1.77 16.19
N THR A 504 3.54 1.02 16.38
CA THR A 504 2.94 0.25 15.28
C THR A 504 2.54 1.18 14.14
N PRO A 505 2.81 0.83 12.87
CA PRO A 505 2.48 1.68 11.74
C PRO A 505 0.99 2.04 11.67
N LEU A 506 0.67 3.23 11.16
CA LEU A 506 -0.71 3.59 10.85
C LEU A 506 -1.09 3.02 9.49
N GLU A 507 -2.18 2.27 9.45
CA GLU A 507 -2.71 1.65 8.23
C GLU A 507 -4.17 2.11 8.01
N PRO A 508 -4.44 3.05 7.09
CA PRO A 508 -5.81 3.39 6.71
C PRO A 508 -6.44 2.25 5.89
N THR A 509 -7.77 2.16 5.92
CA THR A 509 -8.51 1.37 4.92
C THR A 509 -8.20 1.87 3.51
N THR A 510 -8.47 1.07 2.49
CA THR A 510 -8.19 1.44 1.09
C THR A 510 -9.43 1.25 0.22
N PRO A 511 -9.65 2.12 -0.79
CA PRO A 511 -10.59 1.80 -1.85
C PRO A 511 -10.09 0.60 -2.66
N GLN A 512 -10.99 0.04 -3.46
CA GLN A 512 -10.71 -1.13 -4.28
C GLN A 512 -11.14 -0.90 -5.72
N VAL A 513 -10.54 -1.61 -6.66
CA VAL A 513 -10.99 -1.64 -8.05
C VAL A 513 -11.29 -3.05 -8.49
N VAL A 514 -12.25 -3.23 -9.39
CA VAL A 514 -12.63 -4.56 -9.88
C VAL A 514 -12.88 -4.54 -11.38
N THR A 515 -12.46 -5.63 -12.03
CA THR A 515 -12.76 -5.90 -13.43
C THR A 515 -13.78 -7.02 -13.54
N GLY A 516 -14.50 -7.06 -14.65
CA GLY A 516 -15.47 -8.09 -14.96
C GLY A 516 -15.08 -8.93 -16.17
N GLY A 517 -15.93 -9.89 -16.48
CA GLY A 517 -15.80 -10.73 -17.65
C GLY A 517 -17.12 -11.43 -18.00
N LYS A 518 -17.15 -12.06 -19.17
CA LYS A 518 -18.31 -12.83 -19.63
C LYS A 518 -17.88 -14.07 -20.39
N LYS A 519 -18.56 -15.18 -20.11
CA LYS A 519 -18.41 -16.47 -20.80
C LYS A 519 -19.54 -16.68 -21.79
N PHE A 520 -19.21 -17.27 -22.93
CA PHE A 520 -20.14 -17.54 -24.02
C PHE A 520 -19.99 -18.97 -24.54
N VAL A 521 -21.08 -19.53 -25.05
CA VAL A 521 -21.07 -20.79 -25.81
C VAL A 521 -21.82 -20.62 -27.12
N LYS A 522 -21.12 -20.85 -28.21
CA LYS A 522 -21.63 -20.85 -29.57
C LYS A 522 -22.38 -22.14 -29.87
N THR A 523 -23.63 -22.03 -30.31
CA THR A 523 -24.48 -23.18 -30.64
C THR A 523 -25.27 -22.98 -31.94
N ASN A 524 -25.88 -24.06 -32.42
CA ASN A 524 -26.93 -24.06 -33.45
C ASN A 524 -28.28 -23.57 -32.89
N GLN A 525 -29.32 -23.53 -33.73
CA GLN A 525 -30.61 -22.92 -33.40
C GLN A 525 -31.34 -23.54 -32.20
N ASP A 526 -31.25 -24.85 -32.01
CA ASP A 526 -31.91 -25.58 -30.93
C ASP A 526 -31.00 -25.79 -29.70
N GLY A 527 -29.74 -25.35 -29.77
CA GLY A 527 -28.75 -25.51 -28.70
C GLY A 527 -28.19 -26.93 -28.55
N SER A 528 -28.54 -27.87 -29.43
CA SER A 528 -28.08 -29.26 -29.37
C SER A 528 -26.63 -29.45 -29.83
N GLU A 529 -26.13 -28.59 -30.72
CA GLU A 529 -24.77 -28.64 -31.25
C GLU A 529 -23.98 -27.40 -30.83
N ARG A 530 -22.78 -27.63 -30.29
CA ARG A 530 -21.77 -26.59 -30.00
C ARG A 530 -20.88 -26.38 -31.22
N LEU A 531 -20.62 -25.13 -31.59
CA LEU A 531 -20.00 -24.79 -32.88
C LEU A 531 -18.64 -24.12 -32.72
N ALA A 532 -17.61 -24.72 -33.33
CA ALA A 532 -16.28 -24.14 -33.41
C ALA A 532 -16.11 -23.20 -34.61
N GLY A 533 -15.12 -22.31 -34.52
CA GLY A 533 -14.68 -21.48 -35.65
C GLY A 533 -15.50 -20.23 -35.92
N ALA A 534 -16.38 -19.81 -35.01
CA ALA A 534 -16.96 -18.47 -35.07
C ALA A 534 -15.93 -17.45 -34.57
N LYS A 535 -15.83 -16.27 -35.19
CA LYS A 535 -15.02 -15.14 -34.70
C LYS A 535 -15.89 -13.95 -34.34
N PHE A 536 -15.56 -13.31 -33.22
CA PHE A 536 -16.26 -12.15 -32.69
C PHE A 536 -15.30 -11.00 -32.37
N VAL A 537 -15.81 -9.79 -32.48
CA VAL A 537 -15.22 -8.58 -31.90
C VAL A 537 -16.19 -7.96 -30.89
N VAL A 538 -15.66 -7.22 -29.92
CA VAL A 538 -16.46 -6.59 -28.85
C VAL A 538 -16.65 -5.11 -29.15
N LYS A 539 -17.88 -4.60 -29.00
CA LYS A 539 -18.21 -3.18 -29.07
C LYS A 539 -18.66 -2.64 -27.72
N ASN A 540 -18.31 -1.38 -27.43
CA ASN A 540 -18.92 -0.63 -26.32
C ASN A 540 -20.27 -0.03 -26.73
N ALA A 541 -20.93 0.67 -25.79
CA ALA A 541 -22.20 1.35 -26.02
C ALA A 541 -22.13 2.47 -27.08
N GLU A 542 -20.94 3.04 -27.34
CA GLU A 542 -20.69 4.04 -28.38
C GLU A 542 -20.47 3.42 -29.77
N GLY A 543 -20.44 2.08 -29.88
CA GLY A 543 -20.18 1.36 -31.12
C GLY A 543 -18.70 1.24 -31.51
N LYS A 544 -17.78 1.67 -30.64
CA LYS A 544 -16.33 1.50 -30.82
C LYS A 544 -15.89 0.07 -30.52
N TYR A 545 -14.81 -0.37 -31.14
CA TYR A 545 -14.28 -1.73 -31.06
C TYR A 545 -13.21 -1.86 -29.99
N LEU A 546 -13.27 -2.95 -29.23
CA LEU A 546 -12.27 -3.25 -28.22
C LEU A 546 -10.94 -3.57 -28.91
N ALA A 547 -9.93 -2.78 -28.61
CA ALA A 547 -8.59 -2.92 -29.13
C ALA A 547 -7.58 -3.09 -28.00
N VAL A 548 -6.46 -3.69 -28.34
CA VAL A 548 -5.27 -3.74 -27.53
C VAL A 548 -4.56 -2.40 -27.66
N LYS A 549 -4.34 -1.74 -26.53
CA LYS A 549 -3.59 -0.49 -26.47
C LYS A 549 -2.10 -0.76 -26.62
N SER A 550 -1.51 -0.21 -27.68
CA SER A 550 -0.07 -0.27 -27.91
C SER A 550 0.67 0.34 -26.71
N VAL A 551 1.67 -0.38 -26.19
CA VAL A 551 2.66 0.15 -25.25
C VAL A 551 4.00 0.12 -25.99
N ASP A 552 4.55 1.30 -26.24
CA ASP A 552 5.75 1.51 -27.08
C ASP A 552 7.00 0.76 -26.58
N THR A 553 6.98 0.23 -25.36
CA THR A 553 8.12 -0.40 -24.67
C THR A 553 8.25 -1.92 -24.85
N VAL A 554 7.29 -2.62 -25.47
CA VAL A 554 7.31 -4.10 -25.52
C VAL A 554 7.08 -4.66 -26.92
N LYS A 555 7.97 -4.31 -27.85
CA LYS A 555 7.97 -4.82 -29.25
C LYS A 555 7.89 -6.35 -29.32
N THR A 556 8.59 -7.06 -28.43
CA THR A 556 8.64 -8.53 -28.41
C THR A 556 7.31 -9.19 -28.00
N GLU A 557 6.60 -8.64 -27.01
CA GLU A 557 5.31 -9.20 -26.58
C GLU A 557 4.18 -8.82 -27.53
N GLN A 558 4.27 -7.65 -28.18
CA GLN A 558 3.39 -7.29 -29.29
C GLN A 558 3.58 -8.23 -30.49
N GLU A 559 4.82 -8.57 -30.84
CA GLU A 559 5.12 -9.57 -31.87
C GLU A 559 4.57 -10.95 -31.49
N LYS A 560 4.72 -11.41 -30.23
CA LYS A 560 4.11 -12.66 -29.75
C LYS A 560 2.59 -12.64 -29.83
N LEU A 561 1.95 -11.53 -29.43
CA LEU A 561 0.50 -11.37 -29.52
C LEU A 561 0.01 -11.37 -30.98
N ALA A 562 0.69 -10.64 -31.86
CA ALA A 562 0.40 -10.62 -33.29
C ALA A 562 0.58 -12.00 -33.94
N ASN A 563 1.63 -12.72 -33.58
CA ASN A 563 1.89 -14.08 -34.04
C ASN A 563 0.83 -15.07 -33.53
N ALA A 564 0.45 -14.98 -32.25
CA ALA A 564 -0.61 -15.81 -31.68
C ALA A 564 -1.96 -15.52 -32.33
N LYS A 565 -2.24 -14.24 -32.65
CA LYS A 565 -3.43 -13.82 -33.41
C LYS A 565 -3.44 -14.40 -34.81
N ALA A 566 -2.33 -14.31 -35.54
CA ALA A 566 -2.20 -14.87 -36.89
C ALA A 566 -2.36 -16.40 -36.89
N ALA A 567 -1.82 -17.08 -35.87
CA ALA A 567 -1.99 -18.51 -35.67
C ALA A 567 -3.46 -18.88 -35.40
N LEU A 568 -4.16 -18.11 -34.56
CA LEU A 568 -5.59 -18.28 -34.30
C LEU A 568 -6.42 -18.07 -35.57
N ASP A 569 -6.15 -17.00 -36.32
CA ASP A 569 -6.84 -16.72 -37.58
C ASP A 569 -6.66 -17.86 -38.59
N THR A 570 -5.44 -18.39 -38.68
CA THR A 570 -5.10 -19.51 -39.56
C THR A 570 -5.81 -20.80 -39.12
N ALA A 571 -5.83 -21.09 -37.82
CA ALA A 571 -6.50 -22.28 -37.29
C ALA A 571 -8.01 -22.25 -37.58
N VAL A 572 -8.66 -21.10 -37.36
CA VAL A 572 -10.08 -20.92 -37.67
C VAL A 572 -10.36 -21.02 -39.17
N LYS A 573 -9.53 -20.37 -40.00
CA LYS A 573 -9.66 -20.46 -41.46
C LYS A 573 -9.57 -21.91 -41.95
N ASN A 574 -8.56 -22.65 -41.50
CA ASN A 574 -8.37 -24.05 -41.86
C ASN A 574 -9.57 -24.92 -41.44
N TYR A 575 -10.14 -24.65 -40.27
CA TYR A 575 -11.36 -25.34 -39.82
C TYR A 575 -12.56 -25.00 -40.70
N ASN A 576 -12.78 -23.73 -41.02
CA ASN A 576 -13.96 -23.29 -41.79
C ASN A 576 -13.87 -23.67 -43.27
N GLU A 577 -12.67 -23.70 -43.86
CA GLU A 577 -12.44 -24.01 -45.27
C GLU A 577 -12.12 -25.50 -45.53
N ARG A 578 -12.19 -26.37 -44.52
CA ARG A 578 -11.95 -27.82 -44.65
C ARG A 578 -12.79 -28.43 -45.79
N LYS A 579 -12.26 -29.38 -46.57
CA LYS A 579 -13.00 -29.99 -47.68
C LYS A 579 -14.13 -30.90 -47.21
N ASP A 580 -13.81 -31.78 -46.27
CA ASP A 580 -14.72 -32.72 -45.60
C ASP A 580 -14.49 -32.70 -44.09
N ASP A 581 -15.24 -33.54 -43.35
CA ASP A 581 -15.17 -33.61 -41.89
C ASP A 581 -14.13 -34.63 -41.36
N ALA A 582 -13.28 -35.22 -42.21
CA ALA A 582 -12.33 -36.26 -41.79
C ALA A 582 -11.32 -35.76 -40.73
N ASN A 583 -10.93 -34.48 -40.80
CA ASN A 583 -10.00 -33.85 -39.85
C ASN A 583 -10.67 -32.81 -38.94
N LYS A 584 -12.01 -32.85 -38.82
CA LYS A 584 -12.79 -31.82 -38.08
C LYS A 584 -12.29 -31.66 -36.64
N ASP A 585 -12.11 -32.76 -35.92
CA ASP A 585 -11.72 -32.74 -34.50
C ASP A 585 -10.29 -32.22 -34.29
N THR A 586 -9.35 -32.64 -35.15
CA THR A 586 -7.96 -32.16 -35.12
C THR A 586 -7.88 -30.64 -35.37
N LEU A 587 -8.65 -30.14 -36.35
CA LEU A 587 -8.71 -28.71 -36.66
C LEU A 587 -9.40 -27.92 -35.54
N ALA A 588 -10.43 -28.49 -34.90
CA ALA A 588 -11.10 -27.87 -33.76
C ALA A 588 -10.19 -27.79 -32.52
N ALA A 589 -9.37 -28.81 -32.27
CA ALA A 589 -8.36 -28.80 -31.22
C ALA A 589 -7.28 -27.74 -31.47
N ALA A 590 -6.86 -27.56 -32.73
CA ALA A 590 -5.89 -26.51 -33.10
C ALA A 590 -6.42 -25.10 -32.81
N ILE A 591 -7.73 -24.84 -33.00
CA ILE A 591 -8.34 -23.56 -32.60
C ILE A 591 -8.19 -23.35 -31.09
N LYS A 592 -8.48 -24.37 -30.27
CA LYS A 592 -8.35 -24.25 -28.81
C LYS A 592 -6.92 -23.91 -28.41
N THR A 593 -5.93 -24.65 -28.93
CA THR A 593 -4.52 -24.40 -28.63
C THR A 593 -4.09 -22.99 -29.06
N ALA A 594 -4.50 -22.53 -30.25
CA ALA A 594 -4.17 -21.19 -30.73
C ALA A 594 -4.88 -20.08 -29.93
N GLN A 595 -6.12 -20.30 -29.49
CA GLN A 595 -6.86 -19.38 -28.65
C GLN A 595 -6.24 -19.27 -27.25
N ASP A 596 -5.86 -20.41 -26.64
CA ASP A 596 -5.19 -20.44 -25.35
C ASP A 596 -3.85 -19.68 -25.44
N ALA A 597 -3.07 -19.91 -26.50
CA ALA A 597 -1.83 -19.17 -26.76
C ALA A 597 -2.06 -17.67 -26.98
N TYR A 598 -3.12 -17.28 -27.69
CA TYR A 598 -3.48 -15.87 -27.87
C TYR A 598 -3.91 -15.21 -26.55
N ASN A 599 -4.71 -15.88 -25.73
CA ASN A 599 -5.13 -15.39 -24.42
C ASN A 599 -3.93 -15.23 -23.46
N GLU A 600 -3.01 -16.20 -23.44
CA GLU A 600 -1.82 -16.11 -22.61
C GLU A 600 -0.83 -15.05 -23.12
N ALA A 601 -0.66 -14.91 -24.44
CA ALA A 601 0.10 -13.81 -25.03
C ALA A 601 -0.54 -12.45 -24.69
N PHE A 602 -1.87 -12.36 -24.69
CA PHE A 602 -2.61 -11.16 -24.33
C PHE A 602 -2.38 -10.76 -22.87
N LYS A 603 -2.46 -11.72 -21.93
CA LYS A 603 -2.14 -11.51 -20.51
C LYS A 603 -0.68 -11.14 -20.30
N THR A 604 0.24 -11.86 -20.96
CA THR A 604 1.70 -11.70 -20.81
C THR A 604 2.20 -10.37 -21.39
N ALA A 605 1.61 -9.90 -22.49
CA ALA A 605 1.93 -8.60 -23.06
C ALA A 605 1.55 -7.42 -22.14
N GLY A 606 0.98 -7.69 -20.95
CA GLY A 606 0.63 -6.66 -19.96
C GLY A 606 -0.33 -5.61 -20.53
N THR A 607 -1.05 -6.01 -21.59
CA THR A 607 -1.62 -5.08 -22.54
C THR A 607 -2.92 -4.51 -22.05
N ARG A 608 -3.02 -3.20 -22.21
CA ARG A 608 -4.13 -2.36 -21.77
C ARG A 608 -5.24 -2.45 -22.82
N TYR A 609 -6.51 -2.31 -22.44
CA TYR A 609 -7.56 -2.12 -23.43
C TYR A 609 -7.62 -0.65 -23.89
N GLU A 610 -8.04 -0.45 -25.12
CA GLU A 610 -8.54 0.83 -25.63
C GLU A 610 -9.71 0.61 -26.58
N TRP A 611 -10.36 1.69 -26.99
CA TRP A 611 -11.48 1.65 -27.93
C TRP A 611 -11.08 2.27 -29.27
N ALA A 612 -11.08 1.45 -30.32
CA ALA A 612 -10.85 1.88 -31.71
C ALA A 612 -12.17 2.27 -32.38
N ASN A 613 -12.13 3.23 -33.30
CA ASN A 613 -13.31 3.70 -34.02
C ASN A 613 -13.72 2.75 -35.15
N ALA A 614 -12.79 1.95 -35.65
CA ALA A 614 -13.00 0.97 -36.72
C ALA A 614 -12.24 -0.34 -36.47
N LYS A 615 -12.62 -1.42 -37.18
CA LYS A 615 -11.98 -2.75 -37.06
C LYS A 615 -10.60 -2.84 -37.69
N ASP A 616 -10.31 -1.93 -38.61
CA ASP A 616 -9.11 -1.82 -39.43
C ASP A 616 -8.38 -0.50 -39.17
N GLU A 617 -8.62 0.12 -38.01
CA GLU A 617 -7.92 1.35 -37.61
C GLU A 617 -6.41 1.09 -37.53
N GLU A 618 -5.64 1.88 -38.29
CA GLU A 618 -4.19 1.72 -38.39
C GLU A 618 -3.51 1.89 -37.02
N GLY A 619 -2.59 0.97 -36.69
CA GLY A 619 -1.90 0.97 -35.39
C GLY A 619 -2.71 0.40 -34.22
N LYS A 620 -3.95 -0.09 -34.45
CA LYS A 620 -4.77 -0.77 -33.44
C LYS A 620 -4.85 -2.28 -33.72
N THR A 621 -4.68 -3.08 -32.67
CA THR A 621 -4.89 -4.54 -32.74
C THR A 621 -6.23 -4.88 -32.10
N ILE A 622 -7.25 -5.20 -32.89
CA ILE A 622 -8.59 -5.53 -32.38
C ILE A 622 -8.59 -6.87 -31.64
N VAL A 623 -9.26 -6.88 -30.47
CA VAL A 623 -9.46 -8.10 -29.68
C VAL A 623 -10.44 -9.01 -30.42
N THR A 624 -9.98 -10.20 -30.79
CA THR A 624 -10.80 -11.20 -31.49
C THR A 624 -10.98 -12.43 -30.62
N LEU A 625 -12.22 -12.88 -30.49
CA LEU A 625 -12.59 -14.07 -29.74
C LEU A 625 -13.01 -15.16 -30.72
N ALA A 626 -12.48 -16.38 -30.58
CA ALA A 626 -12.89 -17.51 -31.41
C ALA A 626 -13.55 -18.62 -30.59
N SER A 627 -14.64 -19.20 -31.10
CA SER A 627 -15.29 -20.35 -30.46
C SER A 627 -14.48 -21.63 -30.67
N ASN A 628 -14.15 -22.32 -29.59
CA ASN A 628 -13.39 -23.57 -29.63
C ASN A 628 -14.27 -24.78 -30.03
N LYS A 629 -13.72 -26.00 -29.97
CA LYS A 629 -14.44 -27.26 -30.29
C LYS A 629 -15.76 -27.44 -29.53
N ASP A 630 -15.84 -26.91 -28.31
CA ASP A 630 -17.01 -26.98 -27.43
C ASP A 630 -17.85 -25.68 -27.51
N GLY A 631 -17.63 -24.87 -28.53
CA GLY A 631 -18.29 -23.59 -28.77
C GLY A 631 -17.89 -22.50 -27.77
N GLN A 632 -16.96 -22.75 -26.87
CA GLN A 632 -16.64 -21.86 -25.76
C GLN A 632 -15.75 -20.71 -26.20
N PHE A 633 -16.01 -19.53 -25.65
CA PHE A 633 -15.14 -18.36 -25.69
C PHE A 633 -15.52 -17.38 -24.57
N MET A 634 -14.62 -16.46 -24.21
CA MET A 634 -14.84 -15.52 -23.11
C MET A 634 -14.08 -14.22 -23.30
N ILE A 635 -14.52 -13.18 -22.58
CA ILE A 635 -13.84 -11.90 -22.45
C ILE A 635 -13.63 -11.60 -20.96
N GLU A 636 -12.46 -11.10 -20.59
CA GLU A 636 -12.10 -10.73 -19.22
C GLU A 636 -11.46 -9.35 -19.18
N GLY A 637 -11.45 -8.73 -18.00
CA GLY A 637 -10.75 -7.47 -17.77
C GLY A 637 -11.51 -6.25 -18.30
N LEU A 638 -12.83 -6.33 -18.49
CA LEU A 638 -13.64 -5.17 -18.87
C LEU A 638 -14.39 -4.62 -17.67
N ALA A 639 -14.57 -3.30 -17.61
CA ALA A 639 -15.42 -2.68 -16.62
C ALA A 639 -16.86 -3.21 -16.72
N TYR A 640 -17.57 -3.23 -15.58
CA TYR A 640 -18.98 -3.59 -15.58
C TYR A 640 -19.80 -2.63 -16.44
N GLY A 641 -20.70 -3.17 -17.26
CA GLY A 641 -21.42 -2.38 -18.25
C GLY A 641 -22.05 -3.21 -19.35
N LYS A 642 -22.59 -2.51 -20.35
CA LYS A 642 -23.27 -3.09 -21.52
C LYS A 642 -22.37 -3.04 -22.74
N TYR A 643 -22.34 -4.14 -23.48
CA TYR A 643 -21.47 -4.37 -24.63
C TYR A 643 -22.23 -5.12 -25.72
N LYS A 644 -21.62 -5.22 -26.91
CA LYS A 644 -22.13 -6.02 -28.02
C LYS A 644 -21.03 -6.92 -28.58
N LEU A 645 -21.40 -8.15 -28.96
CA LEU A 645 -20.58 -9.01 -29.81
C LEU A 645 -21.01 -8.82 -31.25
N GLU A 646 -20.06 -8.52 -32.13
CA GLU A 646 -20.28 -8.57 -33.58
C GLU A 646 -19.57 -9.81 -34.14
N GLU A 647 -20.32 -10.67 -34.83
CA GLU A 647 -19.78 -11.85 -35.51
C GLU A 647 -19.13 -11.42 -36.84
N ILE A 648 -17.83 -11.67 -36.96
CA ILE A 648 -17.05 -11.33 -38.17
C ILE A 648 -16.79 -12.55 -39.05
N GLU A 649 -16.87 -13.76 -38.50
CA GLU A 649 -16.74 -15.02 -39.22
C GLU A 649 -17.69 -16.05 -38.60
N ALA A 650 -18.61 -16.60 -39.39
CA ALA A 650 -19.54 -17.64 -38.92
C ALA A 650 -18.92 -19.05 -39.05
N PRO A 651 -19.35 -20.03 -38.23
CA PRO A 651 -18.96 -21.43 -38.41
C PRO A 651 -19.34 -21.96 -39.80
N LYS A 652 -18.53 -22.86 -40.36
CA LYS A 652 -18.83 -23.52 -41.64
C LYS A 652 -20.26 -24.08 -41.68
N GLY A 653 -21.05 -23.65 -42.68
CA GLY A 653 -22.43 -24.11 -42.89
C GLY A 653 -23.51 -23.28 -42.17
N TYR A 654 -23.13 -22.22 -41.46
CA TYR A 654 -24.02 -21.33 -40.74
C TYR A 654 -23.98 -19.90 -41.32
N ALA A 655 -25.10 -19.18 -41.22
CA ALA A 655 -25.19 -17.79 -41.62
C ALA A 655 -24.60 -16.89 -40.53
N THR A 656 -23.99 -15.77 -40.90
CA THR A 656 -23.58 -14.72 -39.96
C THR A 656 -24.79 -14.11 -39.25
N GLN A 657 -24.66 -13.84 -37.95
CA GLN A 657 -25.68 -13.18 -37.13
C GLN A 657 -25.41 -11.67 -36.97
N GLY A 658 -26.44 -10.92 -36.58
CA GLY A 658 -26.28 -9.51 -36.19
C GLY A 658 -25.68 -9.35 -34.79
N ASP A 659 -25.43 -8.10 -34.39
CA ASP A 659 -24.86 -7.77 -33.08
C ASP A 659 -25.68 -8.38 -31.93
N VAL A 660 -24.99 -9.04 -30.98
CA VAL A 660 -25.59 -9.64 -29.78
C VAL A 660 -25.23 -8.81 -28.56
N GLU A 661 -26.23 -8.24 -27.90
CA GLU A 661 -26.02 -7.48 -26.66
C GLU A 661 -25.72 -8.41 -25.48
N PHE A 662 -24.80 -7.97 -24.61
CA PHE A 662 -24.52 -8.62 -23.34
C PHE A 662 -24.15 -7.58 -22.27
N THR A 663 -24.40 -7.94 -21.02
CA THR A 663 -23.99 -7.16 -19.86
C THR A 663 -22.85 -7.90 -19.14
N ILE A 664 -21.98 -7.16 -18.49
CA ILE A 664 -20.99 -7.62 -17.52
C ILE A 664 -21.35 -6.99 -16.17
N ALA A 665 -21.65 -7.81 -15.17
CA ALA A 665 -21.84 -7.39 -13.79
C ALA A 665 -21.46 -8.51 -12.82
N LYS A 666 -21.32 -8.18 -11.54
CA LYS A 666 -20.87 -9.11 -10.50
C LYS A 666 -21.75 -10.34 -10.42
N GLY A 667 -21.15 -11.52 -10.53
CA GLY A 667 -21.84 -12.79 -10.32
C GLY A 667 -23.07 -13.01 -11.22
N GLU A 668 -23.09 -12.41 -12.41
CA GLU A 668 -24.27 -12.39 -13.29
C GLU A 668 -24.91 -13.77 -13.53
N THR A 669 -26.21 -13.83 -13.29
CA THR A 669 -27.10 -14.99 -13.53
C THR A 669 -28.12 -14.75 -14.65
N THR A 670 -28.37 -13.49 -14.99
CA THR A 670 -29.20 -13.09 -16.14
C THR A 670 -28.41 -13.28 -17.43
N ASP A 671 -29.06 -13.84 -18.46
CA ASP A 671 -28.46 -14.31 -19.72
C ASP A 671 -27.59 -15.57 -19.64
N VAL A 672 -27.48 -16.20 -18.48
CA VAL A 672 -26.79 -17.47 -18.33
C VAL A 672 -27.73 -18.62 -18.67
N GLN A 673 -27.51 -19.22 -19.84
CA GLN A 673 -28.47 -20.14 -20.48
C GLN A 673 -27.91 -21.55 -20.64
N ILE A 674 -26.59 -21.67 -20.63
CA ILE A 674 -25.89 -22.91 -20.91
C ILE A 674 -24.65 -23.01 -20.03
N LYS A 675 -24.25 -24.25 -19.73
CA LYS A 675 -23.01 -24.55 -19.04
C LYS A 675 -21.83 -24.20 -19.93
N TYR A 676 -20.80 -23.54 -19.41
CA TYR A 676 -19.59 -23.26 -20.17
C TYR A 676 -18.89 -24.59 -20.46
N GLU A 677 -18.50 -25.29 -19.40
CA GLU A 677 -18.09 -26.69 -19.46
C GLU A 677 -19.32 -27.59 -19.32
N THR A 678 -19.41 -28.66 -20.12
CA THR A 678 -20.54 -29.59 -20.02
C THR A 678 -20.66 -30.25 -18.62
N THR A 679 -19.54 -30.29 -17.89
CA THR A 679 -19.44 -30.80 -16.51
C THR A 679 -19.81 -29.81 -15.42
N ASP A 680 -20.03 -28.53 -15.74
CA ASP A 680 -20.35 -27.53 -14.71
C ASP A 680 -21.64 -27.89 -13.95
N ALA A 681 -21.70 -27.55 -12.67
CA ALA A 681 -22.85 -27.85 -11.83
C ALA A 681 -24.11 -27.08 -12.27
N ALA A 682 -23.91 -25.88 -12.80
CA ALA A 682 -24.97 -24.99 -13.24
C ALA A 682 -24.59 -24.29 -14.55
N ASN A 683 -25.58 -23.71 -15.23
CA ASN A 683 -25.32 -22.80 -16.33
C ASN A 683 -24.49 -21.61 -15.80
N ASN A 684 -23.50 -21.18 -16.57
CA ASN A 684 -22.59 -20.06 -16.25
C ASN A 684 -22.08 -19.32 -17.50
N ALA A 685 -22.69 -19.55 -18.66
CA ALA A 685 -22.37 -18.86 -19.92
C ALA A 685 -23.63 -18.43 -20.69
N LYS A 686 -23.47 -17.37 -21.50
CA LYS A 686 -24.49 -16.90 -22.43
C LYS A 686 -24.46 -17.73 -23.71
N GLN A 687 -25.62 -18.19 -24.17
CA GLN A 687 -25.73 -18.94 -25.42
C GLN A 687 -25.75 -17.98 -26.61
N ILE A 688 -24.93 -18.26 -27.62
CA ILE A 688 -24.85 -17.50 -28.85
C ILE A 688 -25.31 -18.39 -30.01
N ILE A 689 -26.49 -18.11 -30.55
CA ILE A 689 -27.22 -18.98 -31.48
C ILE A 689 -26.93 -18.60 -32.94
N ASN A 690 -26.51 -19.55 -33.79
CA ASN A 690 -26.50 -19.35 -35.26
C ASN A 690 -27.52 -20.21 -35.98
N LYS A 691 -27.97 -19.69 -37.13
CA LYS A 691 -28.89 -20.36 -38.05
C LYS A 691 -28.12 -21.04 -39.16
N GLN A 692 -28.46 -22.30 -39.44
CA GLN A 692 -27.83 -23.07 -40.51
C GLN A 692 -28.25 -22.51 -41.88
N VAL A 693 -27.31 -22.45 -42.84
CA VAL A 693 -27.63 -22.06 -44.22
C VAL A 693 -28.39 -23.21 -44.86
N THR A 694 -29.68 -23.03 -45.07
CA THR A 694 -30.49 -23.98 -45.85
C THR A 694 -30.56 -23.49 -47.29
N ILE A 695 -29.97 -24.26 -48.20
CA ILE A 695 -30.21 -24.08 -49.63
C ILE A 695 -31.54 -24.78 -49.90
N PRO A 696 -32.59 -24.10 -50.41
CA PRO A 696 -33.82 -24.77 -50.78
C PRO A 696 -33.49 -25.81 -51.84
N GLN A 697 -33.84 -27.07 -51.58
CA GLN A 697 -33.71 -28.14 -52.57
C GLN A 697 -34.71 -27.83 -53.70
N THR A 698 -34.29 -27.17 -54.79
CA THR A 698 -35.14 -26.88 -55.96
C THR A 698 -35.33 -28.12 -56.86
N GLY A 699 -35.50 -29.28 -56.23
CA GLY A 699 -35.77 -30.57 -56.86
C GLY A 699 -36.86 -31.35 -56.12
N GLY A 700 -37.85 -30.65 -55.55
CA GLY A 700 -39.01 -31.28 -54.93
C GLY A 700 -39.92 -31.99 -55.95
N ILE A 701 -40.99 -32.61 -55.44
CA ILE A 701 -42.05 -33.32 -56.17
C ILE A 701 -42.50 -32.63 -57.48
N GLY A 702 -42.45 -31.29 -57.54
CA GLY A 702 -42.79 -30.51 -58.73
C GLY A 702 -42.00 -30.91 -59.99
N THR A 703 -40.67 -31.09 -59.91
CA THR A 703 -39.85 -31.46 -61.08
C THR A 703 -40.15 -32.88 -61.57
N ILE A 704 -40.45 -33.80 -60.63
CA ILE A 704 -40.86 -35.17 -60.95
C ILE A 704 -42.24 -35.16 -61.64
N ILE A 705 -43.19 -34.37 -61.14
CA ILE A 705 -44.52 -34.21 -61.75
C ILE A 705 -44.41 -33.63 -63.16
N PHE A 706 -43.64 -32.55 -63.37
CA PHE A 706 -43.47 -31.95 -64.69
C PHE A 706 -42.75 -32.88 -65.68
N THR A 707 -41.76 -33.65 -65.23
CA THR A 707 -41.07 -34.65 -66.07
C THR A 707 -42.01 -35.82 -66.44
N ALA A 708 -42.81 -36.30 -65.49
CA ALA A 708 -43.79 -37.36 -65.73
C ALA A 708 -44.92 -36.92 -66.69
N ILE A 709 -45.43 -35.70 -66.54
CA ILE A 709 -46.42 -35.12 -67.46
C ILE A 709 -45.81 -34.95 -68.86
N GLY A 710 -44.57 -34.44 -68.96
CA GLY A 710 -43.87 -34.30 -70.24
C GLY A 710 -43.68 -35.64 -70.96
N LEU A 711 -43.29 -36.69 -70.24
CA LEU A 711 -43.18 -38.05 -70.79
C LEU A 711 -44.53 -38.62 -71.22
N ALA A 712 -45.61 -38.37 -70.48
CA ALA A 712 -46.96 -38.81 -70.83
C ALA A 712 -47.49 -38.11 -72.10
N ILE A 713 -47.20 -36.82 -72.27
CA ILE A 713 -47.54 -36.06 -73.49
C ILE A 713 -46.76 -36.60 -74.70
N MET A 714 -45.48 -36.91 -74.54
CA MET A 714 -44.68 -37.50 -75.62
C MET A 714 -45.17 -38.91 -75.99
N ALA A 715 -45.54 -39.74 -75.02
CA ALA A 715 -46.09 -41.07 -75.27
C ALA A 715 -47.43 -41.00 -76.02
N SER A 716 -48.31 -40.07 -75.65
CA SER A 716 -49.60 -39.88 -76.33
C SER A 716 -49.45 -39.32 -77.74
N ALA A 717 -48.48 -38.45 -78.00
CA ALA A 717 -48.14 -37.98 -79.35
C ALA A 717 -47.63 -39.12 -80.24
N ILE A 718 -46.76 -40.00 -79.73
CA ILE A 718 -46.26 -41.17 -80.48
C ILE A 718 -47.39 -42.14 -80.85
N ILE A 719 -48.33 -42.38 -79.93
CA ILE A 719 -49.51 -43.23 -80.18
C ILE A 719 -50.41 -42.60 -81.25
N ALA A 720 -50.65 -41.28 -81.19
CA ALA A 720 -51.45 -40.57 -82.18
C ALA A 720 -50.83 -40.60 -83.58
N ILE A 721 -49.50 -40.47 -83.69
CA ILE A 721 -48.76 -40.55 -84.96
C ILE A 721 -48.87 -41.96 -85.56
N LYS A 722 -48.67 -43.02 -84.75
CA LYS A 722 -48.84 -44.41 -85.21
C LYS A 722 -50.27 -44.72 -85.67
N LYS A 723 -51.29 -44.16 -85.01
CA LYS A 723 -52.69 -44.36 -85.40
C LYS A 723 -53.03 -43.64 -86.72
N ARG A 724 -52.40 -42.49 -86.99
CA ARG A 724 -52.55 -41.76 -88.27
C ARG A 724 -51.89 -42.51 -89.43
N GLN A 725 -50.70 -43.08 -89.23
CA GLN A 725 -50.02 -43.90 -90.24
C GLN A 725 -50.75 -45.21 -90.57
N ALA A 726 -51.52 -45.77 -89.63
CA ALA A 726 -52.35 -46.96 -89.88
C ALA A 726 -53.66 -46.66 -90.64
N THR A 727 -54.07 -45.39 -90.73
CA THR A 727 -55.33 -44.99 -91.41
C THR A 727 -55.08 -44.54 -92.87
N GLU A 728 -53.84 -44.19 -93.23
CA GLU A 728 -53.44 -43.82 -94.60
C GLU A 728 -52.92 -45.01 -95.42
N ALA A 729 -52.90 -46.23 -94.85
CA ALA A 729 -52.48 -47.46 -95.53
C ALA A 729 -53.63 -48.43 -95.81
N ARG A 730 -54.84 -47.92 -96.10
CA ARG A 730 -56.00 -48.74 -96.47
C ARG A 730 -56.68 -48.24 -97.74
#